data_AF-A0A941X432-F1
#
_entry.id   AF-A0A941X432-F1
#
_cell.length_a   1.000
_cell.length_b   1.000
_cell.length_c   1.000
_cell.angle_alpha   90.00
_cell.angle_beta   90.00
_cell.angle_gamma   90.00
#
_symmetry.space_group_name_H-M   'P 1'
#
loop_
_entity.id
_entity.type
_entity.pdbx_description
1 polymer ?
#
loop_
_entity_poly.entity_id
_entity_poly.type
_entity_poly.pdbx_seq_one_letter_code
_entity_poly.pdbx_strand_id
1 'polypeptide(L)'
;MKIFKKLLPVVIGLSLIIVIAITIVIVNATNSKTPKLSNGEESYLQFGNLNVTKQTIYDALKKDYGVVELTRLIDTYLYKDEIAKVKDEDLIPYIENDIFGEDFKGDKQKEWDDVIESLIITGVITKADADENSAYDAYTSKVWTKVKDYYRLQYAKEVWAKAEYLKRYEQDRIDNGKTGLFDDEDIEEYFEDNFGKTTTGLFIPFTSKAAADAMMKKYGINPDASKSTSSTNQLAGWIKSTYDPEVKEYPTLHDYLTPDEVIAAFIGMYNEVWAYTNNGEAIITSDYYTTSVSEARTLQLVKVALDEQMKKYATIKGDLNLPLEVVINGSDKNATIEWEAVDEENFKLNSETGIITVTRTSSKLSQTIKGIIKFGETTLEVTYKIEVTATSSDDSEKEETKTVVVDALDVVLDYNFTLNNDISKYSQFIWEVTDDSDYAAYLTSTSTKLTYSDDAAEFYKSYSVKLESVGDYYCLFIKLGEGEEPTLENSRDEIIQQMTEDLYKVGENEKANIERMYYVRRQESGLKIYDKFIEAIYEYNYNTFYSTTLSETDFDEYKTSRKNKKKIVAVVDGLEITPDQLFAEMEAKYGATYVKSYVDQYYIINSDFNTSLNPWKDIEDKDYIKSLLKSDISSFKQNFELDYFTYAYLAYYGYIPNFPASYGWKNFIHDYFGANSEKELLINRNYGGKIYIDVLEKYTESLYNFERIKEAMEKAQDEVYKVDVMNLIISVDYDYDGTPDTKLVESNKDDVTEENWTPEQIELAEELATLIMTRYDEVLATGTISDKLTEVVTVYKDAKYEVVNNPTTLEEAFGKYKVAGLQIKFEKSANYDHTSSLVEEFKDVMLEMWNYANDNGLVYDSKAAEDDTNYTNPIVEALKYNIVNKDQNYAFATSYGFHAVAVEKAYDFVDQPTEDEIKLYEASTKLTETQSSLTTAKKNLESASGNETAVTSYKEQIKQLEVKVDEYAKEVKELMEKLGLDLEDFDDENKTYTLDEDISAKCTAWYDSAKTEVETYIVEKELANKLKADLDSMTFAEGFNKDQLLFYIDYLLESYAEEK
;
A
#
# COMPACT_ATOMS: atom_id res chain seq x y z
N MET A 1 25.58 20.98 78.17
CA MET A 1 25.00 19.65 78.50
C MET A 1 23.46 19.62 78.67
N LYS A 2 22.76 20.75 78.94
CA LYS A 2 21.28 20.79 79.06
C LYS A 2 20.51 20.86 77.72
N ILE A 3 21.13 21.33 76.64
CA ILE A 3 20.49 21.44 75.31
C ILE A 3 20.49 20.07 74.58
N PHE A 4 21.56 19.29 74.71
CA PHE A 4 21.69 17.95 74.10
C PHE A 4 20.69 16.92 74.64
N LYS A 5 20.26 17.03 75.90
CA LYS A 5 19.24 16.14 76.49
C LYS A 5 17.79 16.50 76.11
N LYS A 6 17.54 17.70 75.57
CA LYS A 6 16.21 18.12 75.10
C LYS A 6 16.00 17.90 73.60
N LEU A 7 17.07 17.85 72.81
CA LEU A 7 17.02 17.60 71.37
C LEU A 7 16.98 16.11 71.00
N LEU A 8 17.58 15.23 71.80
CA LEU A 8 17.65 13.79 71.50
C LEU A 8 16.28 13.11 71.32
N PRO A 9 15.23 13.38 72.15
CA PRO A 9 13.90 12.79 71.95
C PRO A 9 13.18 13.35 70.71
N VAL A 10 13.46 14.59 70.32
CA VAL A 10 12.86 15.26 69.15
C VAL A 10 13.51 14.76 67.87
N VAL A 11 14.84 14.55 67.86
CA VAL A 11 15.57 13.96 66.73
C VAL A 11 15.19 12.49 66.58
N ILE A 12 15.13 11.70 67.66
CA ILE A 12 14.66 10.31 67.60
C ILE A 12 13.20 10.25 67.17
N GLY A 13 12.34 11.17 67.61
CA GLY A 13 10.95 11.28 67.17
C GLY A 13 10.80 11.64 65.69
N LEU A 14 11.60 12.58 65.17
CA LEU A 14 11.63 12.93 63.74
C LEU A 14 12.22 11.80 62.90
N SER A 15 13.27 11.13 63.35
CA SER A 15 13.82 9.95 62.69
C SER A 15 12.84 8.78 62.72
N LEU A 16 12.06 8.58 63.79
CA LEU A 16 11.00 7.57 63.84
C LEU A 16 9.81 7.95 62.96
N ILE A 17 9.44 9.23 62.85
CA ILE A 17 8.37 9.67 61.94
C ILE A 17 8.82 9.56 60.49
N ILE A 18 10.08 9.88 60.17
CA ILE A 18 10.66 9.70 58.83
C ILE A 18 10.81 8.21 58.52
N VAL A 19 11.29 7.39 59.45
CA VAL A 19 11.37 5.93 59.28
C VAL A 19 9.98 5.31 59.21
N ILE A 20 8.98 5.74 59.99
CA ILE A 20 7.60 5.26 59.89
C ILE A 20 6.94 5.78 58.60
N ALA A 21 7.21 7.00 58.13
CA ALA A 21 6.69 7.52 56.87
C ALA A 21 7.34 6.82 55.66
N ILE A 22 8.66 6.60 55.69
CA ILE A 22 9.40 5.80 54.70
C ILE A 22 8.95 4.34 54.79
N THR A 23 8.72 3.78 55.98
CA THR A 23 8.20 2.41 56.15
C THR A 23 6.73 2.34 55.74
N ILE A 24 5.89 3.36 55.91
CA ILE A 24 4.49 3.38 55.44
C ILE A 24 4.45 3.56 53.91
N VAL A 25 5.36 4.34 53.31
CA VAL A 25 5.50 4.47 51.85
C VAL A 25 6.08 3.18 51.24
N ILE A 26 7.08 2.57 51.86
CA ILE A 26 7.69 1.30 51.42
C ILE A 26 6.78 0.09 51.70
N VAL A 27 6.04 0.04 52.82
CA VAL A 27 5.09 -1.04 53.16
C VAL A 27 3.76 -0.90 52.40
N ASN A 28 3.36 0.30 51.99
CA ASN A 28 2.23 0.48 51.07
C ASN A 28 2.63 0.22 49.60
N ALA A 29 3.88 0.47 49.19
CA ALA A 29 4.38 0.13 47.85
C ALA A 29 4.64 -1.38 47.66
N THR A 30 4.85 -2.14 48.74
CA THR A 30 5.14 -3.59 48.70
C THR A 30 3.92 -4.50 48.90
N ASN A 31 2.72 -3.95 49.05
CA ASN A 31 1.47 -4.70 49.15
C ASN A 31 0.48 -4.24 48.08
N SER A 32 0.85 -4.31 46.79
CA SER A 32 -0.17 -4.19 45.74
C SER A 32 -1.17 -5.32 45.97
N LYS A 33 -2.44 -4.93 46.10
CA LYS A 33 -3.57 -5.83 46.30
C LYS A 33 -4.11 -6.19 44.92
N THR A 34 -3.24 -6.66 44.02
CA THR A 34 -3.68 -7.15 42.71
C THR A 34 -4.64 -8.32 42.94
N PRO A 35 -5.75 -8.37 42.19
CA PRO A 35 -6.65 -9.51 42.21
C PRO A 35 -5.89 -10.80 41.89
N LYS A 36 -6.05 -11.83 42.74
CA LYS A 36 -5.42 -13.15 42.55
C LYS A 36 -6.44 -14.24 42.36
N LEU A 37 -6.04 -15.31 41.69
CA LEU A 37 -6.83 -16.52 41.58
C LEU A 37 -7.12 -17.11 42.96
N SER A 38 -8.31 -17.70 43.09
CA SER A 38 -8.72 -18.38 44.32
C SER A 38 -7.86 -19.61 44.63
N ASN A 39 -7.37 -20.28 43.58
CA ASN A 39 -6.53 -21.47 43.60
C ASN A 39 -5.18 -21.24 42.90
N GLY A 40 -4.67 -20.01 42.92
CA GLY A 40 -3.48 -19.62 42.15
C GLY A 40 -2.20 -20.41 42.45
N GLU A 41 -2.05 -20.95 43.66
CA GLU A 41 -0.86 -21.73 44.06
C GLU A 41 -0.90 -23.19 43.58
N GLU A 42 -2.02 -23.65 43.00
CA GLU A 42 -2.10 -25.00 42.41
C GLU A 42 -1.17 -25.11 41.20
N SER A 43 -0.58 -26.30 41.03
CA SER A 43 0.22 -26.61 39.84
C SER A 43 -0.67 -26.62 38.60
N TYR A 44 -0.23 -25.91 37.57
CA TYR A 44 -0.81 -25.91 36.23
C TYR A 44 -0.05 -26.84 35.29
N LEU A 45 1.28 -26.83 35.38
CA LEU A 45 2.18 -27.70 34.63
C LEU A 45 3.29 -28.18 35.57
N GLN A 46 3.53 -29.49 35.56
CA GLN A 46 4.68 -30.12 36.18
C GLN A 46 5.45 -30.95 35.15
N PHE A 47 6.74 -30.64 34.99
CA PHE A 47 7.65 -31.34 34.08
C PHE A 47 9.08 -31.32 34.64
N GLY A 48 9.65 -32.48 34.94
CA GLY A 48 10.94 -32.56 35.63
C GLY A 48 10.93 -31.75 36.95
N ASN A 49 11.82 -30.75 37.05
CA ASN A 49 11.87 -29.81 38.17
C ASN A 49 11.10 -28.51 37.92
N LEU A 50 10.52 -28.32 36.73
CA LEU A 50 9.64 -27.21 36.41
C LEU A 50 8.28 -27.44 37.10
N ASN A 51 7.82 -26.42 37.82
CA ASN A 51 6.46 -26.34 38.33
C ASN A 51 5.92 -24.95 38.06
N VAL A 52 4.98 -24.84 37.11
CA VAL A 52 4.28 -23.60 36.78
C VAL A 52 2.94 -23.62 37.49
N THR A 53 2.59 -22.55 38.20
CA THR A 53 1.33 -22.45 38.95
C THR A 53 0.22 -21.82 38.11
N LYS A 54 -1.04 -22.01 38.49
CA LYS A 54 -2.19 -21.34 37.86
C LYS A 54 -2.03 -19.81 37.88
N GLN A 55 -1.51 -19.26 38.96
CA GLN A 55 -1.25 -17.82 39.08
C GLN A 55 -0.21 -17.35 38.06
N THR A 56 0.86 -18.13 37.84
CA THR A 56 1.90 -17.82 36.86
C THR A 56 1.36 -17.76 35.43
N ILE A 57 0.50 -18.71 35.05
CA ILE A 57 -0.16 -18.70 33.74
C ILE A 57 -1.14 -17.52 33.64
N TYR A 58 -1.96 -17.27 34.67
CA TYR A 58 -2.88 -16.14 34.68
C TYR A 58 -2.17 -14.81 34.52
N ASP A 59 -1.06 -14.58 35.22
CA ASP A 59 -0.34 -13.31 35.11
C ASP A 59 0.27 -13.10 33.72
N ALA A 60 0.73 -14.18 33.07
CA ALA A 60 1.21 -14.14 31.69
C ALA A 60 0.06 -13.87 30.68
N LEU A 61 -1.06 -14.59 30.81
CA LEU A 61 -2.24 -14.38 29.96
C LEU A 61 -2.84 -12.98 30.14
N LYS A 62 -2.92 -12.51 31.39
CA LYS A 62 -3.41 -11.17 31.74
C LYS A 62 -2.59 -10.08 31.07
N LYS A 63 -1.28 -10.30 30.91
CA LYS A 63 -0.38 -9.35 30.26
C LYS A 63 -0.80 -9.06 28.82
N ASP A 64 -1.00 -10.12 28.04
CA ASP A 64 -1.15 -10.01 26.59
C ASP A 64 -2.64 -9.97 26.17
N TYR A 65 -3.53 -10.62 26.93
CA TYR A 65 -4.96 -10.76 26.59
C TYR A 65 -5.92 -10.19 27.64
N GLY A 66 -5.42 -9.73 28.79
CA GLY A 66 -6.27 -9.37 29.94
C GLY A 66 -7.27 -8.23 29.67
N VAL A 67 -6.87 -7.18 28.95
CA VAL A 67 -7.80 -6.08 28.59
C VAL A 67 -8.82 -6.52 27.54
N VAL A 68 -8.38 -7.22 26.50
CA VAL A 68 -9.25 -7.68 25.41
C VAL A 68 -10.31 -8.62 25.97
N GLU A 69 -9.92 -9.62 26.76
CA GLU A 69 -10.88 -10.58 27.33
C GLU A 69 -11.73 -9.98 28.45
N LEU A 70 -11.17 -9.07 29.27
CA LEU A 70 -11.98 -8.35 30.26
C LEU A 70 -13.07 -7.50 29.59
N THR A 71 -12.71 -6.75 28.54
CA THR A 71 -13.66 -5.91 27.82
C THR A 71 -14.69 -6.76 27.07
N ARG A 72 -14.30 -7.91 26.50
CA ARG A 72 -15.23 -8.88 25.92
C ARG A 72 -16.25 -9.41 26.93
N LEU A 73 -15.81 -9.77 28.15
CA LEU A 73 -16.69 -10.20 29.23
C LEU A 73 -17.67 -9.08 29.67
N ILE A 74 -17.15 -7.86 29.83
CA ILE A 74 -17.96 -6.68 30.15
C ILE A 74 -19.00 -6.44 29.06
N ASP A 75 -18.59 -6.43 27.80
CA ASP A 75 -19.47 -6.13 26.69
C ASP A 75 -20.51 -7.26 26.51
N THR A 76 -20.13 -8.52 26.67
CA THR A 76 -21.10 -9.64 26.65
C THR A 76 -22.23 -9.43 27.66
N TYR A 77 -21.91 -8.91 28.84
CA TYR A 77 -22.92 -8.56 29.84
C TYR A 77 -23.74 -7.32 29.47
N LEU A 78 -23.07 -6.24 29.06
CA LEU A 78 -23.72 -4.97 28.73
C LEU A 78 -24.66 -5.10 27.53
N TYR A 79 -24.28 -5.90 26.53
CA TYR A 79 -24.98 -6.06 25.25
C TYR A 79 -25.83 -7.33 25.17
N LYS A 80 -26.09 -8.02 26.30
CA LYS A 80 -26.81 -9.31 26.33
C LYS A 80 -28.18 -9.28 25.64
N ASP A 81 -28.89 -8.15 25.74
CA ASP A 81 -30.23 -7.99 25.17
C ASP A 81 -30.16 -7.74 23.65
N GLU A 82 -29.09 -7.11 23.16
CA GLU A 82 -28.79 -6.90 21.75
C GLU A 82 -28.29 -8.20 21.10
N ILE A 83 -27.41 -8.95 21.77
CA ILE A 83 -26.93 -10.27 21.33
C ILE A 83 -28.12 -11.22 21.11
N ALA A 84 -29.10 -11.21 22.02
CA ALA A 84 -30.29 -12.05 21.90
C ALA A 84 -31.22 -11.68 20.71
N LYS A 85 -31.03 -10.51 20.11
CA LYS A 85 -31.80 -10.05 18.94
C LYS A 85 -31.08 -10.34 17.62
N VAL A 86 -29.80 -10.73 17.64
CA VAL A 86 -29.01 -11.00 16.43
C VAL A 86 -29.57 -12.21 15.71
N LYS A 87 -29.86 -12.03 14.43
CA LYS A 87 -30.30 -13.11 13.55
C LYS A 87 -29.18 -13.51 12.60
N ASP A 88 -29.15 -14.79 12.26
CA ASP A 88 -28.13 -15.34 11.35
C ASP A 88 -28.22 -14.71 9.95
N GLU A 89 -29.42 -14.31 9.51
CA GLU A 89 -29.66 -13.65 8.21
C GLU A 89 -28.90 -12.33 8.06
N ASP A 90 -28.71 -11.58 9.15
CA ASP A 90 -27.99 -10.32 9.15
C ASP A 90 -26.49 -10.51 9.52
N LEU A 91 -26.19 -11.57 10.27
CA LEU A 91 -24.84 -11.86 10.77
C LEU A 91 -23.93 -12.51 9.73
N ILE A 92 -24.46 -13.38 8.86
CA ILE A 92 -23.66 -14.07 7.85
C ILE A 92 -23.00 -13.06 6.88
N PRO A 93 -23.73 -12.10 6.26
CA PRO A 93 -23.11 -11.12 5.38
C PRO A 93 -22.05 -10.26 6.08
N TYR A 94 -22.26 -9.95 7.37
CA TYR A 94 -21.27 -9.23 8.19
C TYR A 94 -19.97 -10.03 8.34
N ILE A 95 -20.06 -11.34 8.60
CA ILE A 95 -18.90 -12.22 8.72
C ILE A 95 -18.21 -12.38 7.37
N GLU A 96 -18.97 -12.56 6.28
CA GLU A 96 -18.38 -12.69 4.95
C GLU A 96 -17.63 -11.43 4.54
N ASN A 97 -18.17 -10.25 4.83
CA ASN A 97 -17.48 -9.00 4.54
C ASN A 97 -16.21 -8.83 5.39
N ASP A 98 -16.24 -9.23 6.67
CA ASP A 98 -15.07 -9.17 7.56
C ASP A 98 -13.94 -10.13 7.13
N ILE A 99 -14.29 -11.28 6.55
CA ILE A 99 -13.31 -12.29 6.11
C ILE A 99 -12.80 -12.03 4.70
N PHE A 100 -13.67 -11.72 3.74
CA PHE A 100 -13.30 -11.66 2.32
C PHE A 100 -13.20 -10.22 1.80
N GLY A 101 -13.95 -9.27 2.36
CA GLY A 101 -14.20 -7.95 1.78
C GLY A 101 -15.26 -7.97 0.66
N GLU A 102 -15.75 -6.78 0.28
CA GLU A 102 -16.87 -6.64 -0.68
C GLU A 102 -16.49 -7.08 -2.11
N ASP A 103 -15.23 -6.88 -2.52
CA ASP A 103 -14.75 -7.09 -3.90
C ASP A 103 -13.80 -8.29 -4.06
N PHE A 104 -13.88 -9.29 -3.18
CA PHE A 104 -12.98 -10.45 -3.21
C PHE A 104 -13.10 -11.26 -4.52
N LYS A 105 -11.98 -11.41 -5.24
CA LYS A 105 -11.88 -12.15 -6.52
C LYS A 105 -11.16 -13.51 -6.41
N GLY A 106 -10.70 -13.89 -5.21
CA GLY A 106 -9.95 -15.14 -4.98
C GLY A 106 -10.81 -16.37 -4.65
N ASP A 107 -10.16 -17.46 -4.26
CA ASP A 107 -10.83 -18.68 -3.78
C ASP A 107 -11.27 -18.53 -2.31
N LYS A 108 -12.58 -18.35 -2.10
CA LYS A 108 -13.16 -18.20 -0.76
C LYS A 108 -12.97 -19.41 0.13
N GLN A 109 -12.82 -20.61 -0.44
CA GLN A 109 -12.60 -21.81 0.37
C GLN A 109 -11.20 -21.83 0.98
N LYS A 110 -10.18 -21.42 0.23
CA LYS A 110 -8.79 -21.34 0.70
C LYS A 110 -8.67 -20.36 1.88
N GLU A 111 -9.14 -19.12 1.70
CA GLU A 111 -9.15 -18.10 2.78
C GLU A 111 -9.94 -18.56 4.01
N TRP A 112 -11.07 -19.24 3.79
CA TRP A 112 -11.87 -19.78 4.88
C TRP A 112 -11.17 -20.90 5.65
N ASP A 113 -10.40 -21.75 4.96
CA ASP A 113 -9.61 -22.81 5.59
C ASP A 113 -8.46 -22.21 6.44
N ASP A 114 -7.84 -21.11 6.00
CA ASP A 114 -6.82 -20.36 6.77
C ASP A 114 -7.43 -19.73 8.03
N VAL A 115 -8.63 -19.14 7.93
CA VAL A 115 -9.39 -18.65 9.08
C VAL A 115 -9.71 -19.77 10.06
N ILE A 116 -10.18 -20.93 9.56
CA ILE A 116 -10.43 -22.10 10.39
C ILE A 116 -9.17 -22.52 11.13
N GLU A 117 -8.03 -22.60 10.45
CA GLU A 117 -6.78 -23.00 11.06
C GLU A 117 -6.36 -22.05 12.18
N SER A 118 -6.43 -20.74 11.95
CA SER A 118 -6.18 -19.71 12.97
C SER A 118 -7.14 -19.84 14.18
N LEU A 119 -8.42 -20.12 13.94
CA LEU A 119 -9.42 -20.34 14.98
C LEU A 119 -9.19 -21.65 15.75
N ILE A 120 -8.65 -22.69 15.10
CA ILE A 120 -8.22 -23.90 15.79
C ILE A 120 -7.01 -23.59 16.65
N ILE A 121 -5.97 -22.93 16.13
CA ILE A 121 -4.74 -22.59 16.88
C ILE A 121 -5.05 -21.80 18.14
N THR A 122 -5.95 -20.82 18.04
CA THR A 122 -6.42 -19.97 19.15
C THR A 122 -7.46 -20.64 20.05
N GLY A 123 -7.81 -21.91 19.80
CA GLY A 123 -8.74 -22.69 20.61
C GLY A 123 -10.19 -22.18 20.57
N VAL A 124 -10.54 -21.31 19.63
CA VAL A 124 -11.91 -20.81 19.43
C VAL A 124 -12.80 -21.94 18.91
N ILE A 125 -12.26 -22.78 18.03
CA ILE A 125 -12.88 -24.04 17.58
C ILE A 125 -11.92 -25.21 17.82
N THR A 126 -12.45 -26.43 17.84
CA THR A 126 -11.62 -27.64 17.92
C THR A 126 -11.39 -28.22 16.53
N LYS A 127 -10.28 -28.95 16.33
CA LYS A 127 -10.05 -29.69 15.07
C LYS A 127 -11.22 -30.63 14.73
N ALA A 128 -11.83 -31.25 15.75
CA ALA A 128 -13.01 -32.07 15.58
C ALA A 128 -14.26 -31.30 15.11
N ASP A 129 -14.37 -30.00 15.42
CA ASP A 129 -15.44 -29.15 14.87
C ASP A 129 -15.20 -28.87 13.38
N ALA A 130 -13.93 -28.69 12.98
CA ALA A 130 -13.52 -28.43 11.60
C ALA A 130 -13.67 -29.65 10.68
N ASP A 131 -13.26 -30.84 11.15
CA ASP A 131 -13.24 -32.07 10.36
C ASP A 131 -14.64 -32.58 9.97
N GLU A 132 -15.72 -32.06 10.55
CA GLU A 132 -17.09 -32.49 10.22
C GLU A 132 -17.58 -31.92 8.88
N ASN A 133 -17.41 -30.61 8.68
CA ASN A 133 -17.69 -29.91 7.42
C ASN A 133 -17.14 -28.47 7.49
N SER A 134 -16.02 -28.24 6.81
CA SER A 134 -15.34 -26.95 6.71
C SER A 134 -15.72 -26.15 5.46
N ALA A 135 -16.69 -26.57 4.66
CA ALA A 135 -17.08 -25.82 3.47
C ALA A 135 -17.58 -24.41 3.84
N TYR A 136 -17.09 -23.38 3.14
CA TYR A 136 -17.39 -21.98 3.43
C TYR A 136 -18.89 -21.67 3.26
N ASP A 137 -19.59 -22.33 2.34
CA ASP A 137 -21.00 -22.11 2.06
C ASP A 137 -21.94 -22.94 2.96
N ALA A 138 -21.39 -23.76 3.86
CA ALA A 138 -22.15 -24.61 4.75
C ALA A 138 -22.53 -23.89 6.05
N TYR A 139 -23.29 -22.79 5.98
CA TYR A 139 -23.63 -21.89 7.11
C TYR A 139 -24.32 -22.52 8.34
N THR A 140 -24.72 -23.81 8.24
CA THR A 140 -25.28 -24.61 9.34
C THR A 140 -24.29 -25.60 9.94
N SER A 141 -23.04 -25.63 9.47
CA SER A 141 -21.99 -26.51 10.00
C SER A 141 -21.63 -26.15 11.44
N LYS A 142 -20.92 -27.05 12.12
CA LYS A 142 -20.43 -26.76 13.48
C LYS A 142 -19.44 -25.61 13.50
N VAL A 143 -18.54 -25.55 12.51
CA VAL A 143 -17.60 -24.44 12.34
C VAL A 143 -18.37 -23.12 12.25
N TRP A 144 -19.31 -23.01 11.31
CA TRP A 144 -20.12 -21.81 11.15
C TRP A 144 -20.93 -21.45 12.40
N THR A 145 -21.40 -22.45 13.15
CA THR A 145 -22.07 -22.20 14.43
C THR A 145 -21.13 -21.51 15.42
N LYS A 146 -19.88 -21.99 15.52
CA LYS A 146 -18.87 -21.40 16.41
C LYS A 146 -18.42 -20.01 15.96
N VAL A 147 -18.19 -19.84 14.66
CA VAL A 147 -17.81 -18.54 14.07
C VAL A 147 -18.93 -17.52 14.31
N LYS A 148 -20.19 -17.88 14.04
CA LYS A 148 -21.33 -17.00 14.36
C LYS A 148 -21.37 -16.64 15.83
N ASP A 149 -21.20 -17.60 16.73
CA ASP A 149 -21.21 -17.33 18.17
C ASP A 149 -20.07 -16.38 18.60
N TYR A 150 -18.90 -16.47 17.97
CA TYR A 150 -17.78 -15.55 18.17
C TYR A 150 -18.11 -14.12 17.69
N TYR A 151 -18.68 -13.98 16.48
CA TYR A 151 -19.00 -12.69 15.86
C TYR A 151 -20.28 -12.03 16.39
N ARG A 152 -21.19 -12.77 17.02
CA ARG A 152 -22.46 -12.25 17.57
C ARG A 152 -22.29 -11.02 18.45
N LEU A 153 -21.28 -11.02 19.33
CA LEU A 153 -21.01 -9.88 20.22
C LEU A 153 -20.59 -8.65 19.41
N GLN A 154 -19.66 -8.82 18.47
CA GLN A 154 -19.12 -7.73 17.68
C GLN A 154 -20.23 -7.06 16.85
N TYR A 155 -21.02 -7.87 16.15
CA TYR A 155 -22.18 -7.38 15.39
C TYR A 155 -23.21 -6.67 16.29
N ALA A 156 -23.59 -7.27 17.43
CA ALA A 156 -24.54 -6.66 18.36
C ALA A 156 -24.05 -5.30 18.91
N LYS A 157 -22.75 -5.19 19.19
CA LYS A 157 -22.13 -3.95 19.64
C LYS A 157 -22.19 -2.87 18.56
N GLU A 158 -21.82 -3.22 17.33
CA GLU A 158 -21.79 -2.30 16.20
C GLU A 158 -23.19 -1.76 15.88
N VAL A 159 -24.20 -2.63 15.79
CA VAL A 159 -25.60 -2.23 15.57
C VAL A 159 -26.11 -1.29 16.66
N TRP A 160 -25.82 -1.60 17.93
CA TRP A 160 -26.21 -0.72 19.02
C TRP A 160 -25.48 0.63 18.96
N ALA A 161 -24.17 0.62 18.68
CA ALA A 161 -23.35 1.82 18.65
C ALA A 161 -23.76 2.75 17.52
N LYS A 162 -24.04 2.21 16.32
CA LYS A 162 -24.63 2.96 15.20
C LYS A 162 -25.93 3.65 15.63
N ALA A 163 -26.86 2.92 16.23
CA ALA A 163 -28.15 3.48 16.66
C ALA A 163 -28.04 4.53 17.77
N GLU A 164 -27.21 4.29 18.80
CA GLU A 164 -27.05 5.22 19.93
C GLU A 164 -26.24 6.46 19.55
N TYR A 165 -25.25 6.33 18.66
CA TYR A 165 -24.50 7.46 18.13
C TYR A 165 -25.41 8.42 17.36
N LEU A 166 -26.19 7.90 16.40
CA LEU A 166 -27.11 8.71 15.61
C LEU A 166 -28.13 9.44 16.49
N LYS A 167 -28.69 8.76 17.49
CA LYS A 167 -29.61 9.37 18.46
C LYS A 167 -28.98 10.52 19.25
N ARG A 168 -27.70 10.40 19.64
CA ARG A 168 -26.98 11.47 20.36
C ARG A 168 -26.62 12.63 19.44
N TYR A 169 -26.19 12.32 18.23
CA TYR A 169 -25.88 13.31 17.21
C TYR A 169 -27.13 14.13 16.83
N GLU A 170 -28.27 13.47 16.59
CA GLU A 170 -29.56 14.14 16.34
C GLU A 170 -29.96 15.05 17.51
N GLN A 171 -29.79 14.60 18.76
CA GLN A 171 -30.12 15.41 19.93
C GLN A 171 -29.22 16.66 20.04
N ASP A 172 -27.92 16.53 19.80
CA ASP A 172 -26.98 17.65 19.81
C ASP A 172 -27.31 18.66 18.69
N ARG A 173 -27.68 18.17 17.50
CA ARG A 173 -28.18 19.02 16.41
C ARG A 173 -29.44 19.79 16.80
N ILE A 174 -30.42 19.11 17.41
CA ILE A 174 -31.66 19.74 17.89
C ILE A 174 -31.35 20.81 18.95
N ASP A 175 -30.44 20.54 19.88
CA ASP A 175 -30.03 21.47 20.93
C ASP A 175 -29.32 22.71 20.35
N ASN A 176 -28.68 22.57 19.18
CA ASN A 176 -28.05 23.65 18.42
C ASN A 176 -28.96 24.29 17.35
N GLY A 177 -30.26 24.00 17.34
CA GLY A 177 -31.25 24.68 16.52
C GLY A 177 -31.47 24.11 15.11
N LYS A 178 -30.94 22.91 14.84
CA LYS A 178 -31.19 22.14 13.60
C LYS A 178 -32.36 21.15 13.79
N THR A 179 -32.77 20.46 12.72
CA THR A 179 -33.90 19.49 12.75
C THR A 179 -33.49 18.12 12.24
N GLY A 180 -33.75 17.07 13.02
CA GLY A 180 -33.45 15.70 12.63
C GLY A 180 -31.95 15.39 12.56
N LEU A 181 -31.60 14.27 11.91
CA LEU A 181 -30.21 13.90 11.62
C LEU A 181 -29.58 14.79 10.54
N PHE A 182 -30.36 15.06 9.49
CA PHE A 182 -30.02 15.95 8.38
C PHE A 182 -31.23 16.81 8.05
N ASP A 183 -31.00 18.10 7.79
CA ASP A 183 -31.99 19.01 7.22
C ASP A 183 -31.90 19.00 5.68
N ASP A 184 -32.86 19.65 5.02
CA ASP A 184 -32.90 19.70 3.55
C ASP A 184 -31.65 20.38 2.97
N GLU A 185 -31.07 21.35 3.69
CA GLU A 185 -29.86 22.08 3.27
C GLU A 185 -28.63 21.15 3.31
N ASP A 186 -28.46 20.35 4.37
CA ASP A 186 -27.36 19.37 4.43
C ASP A 186 -27.43 18.34 3.28
N ILE A 187 -28.65 17.86 2.97
CA ILE A 187 -28.88 16.85 1.92
C ILE A 187 -28.66 17.46 0.53
N GLU A 188 -29.10 18.70 0.31
CA GLU A 188 -28.85 19.46 -0.92
C GLU A 188 -27.35 19.71 -1.13
N GLU A 189 -26.62 20.16 -0.10
CA GLU A 189 -25.17 20.42 -0.16
C GLU A 189 -24.38 19.13 -0.45
N TYR A 190 -24.65 18.04 0.29
CA TYR A 190 -23.99 16.76 0.06
C TYR A 190 -24.28 16.21 -1.34
N PHE A 191 -25.52 16.36 -1.82
CA PHE A 191 -25.90 15.98 -3.18
C PHE A 191 -25.12 16.78 -4.23
N GLU A 192 -25.01 18.10 -4.08
CA GLU A 192 -24.26 18.94 -5.02
C GLU A 192 -22.76 18.61 -5.05
N ASP A 193 -22.18 18.22 -3.91
CA ASP A 193 -20.76 17.92 -3.79
C ASP A 193 -20.39 16.49 -4.21
N ASN A 194 -21.29 15.52 -4.06
CA ASN A 194 -20.99 14.09 -4.24
C ASN A 194 -21.76 13.41 -5.37
N PHE A 195 -22.85 14.02 -5.85
CA PHE A 195 -23.67 13.43 -6.90
C PHE A 195 -23.65 14.32 -8.13
N GLY A 196 -23.26 13.72 -9.26
CA GLY A 196 -23.40 14.35 -10.55
C GLY A 196 -23.67 13.32 -11.62
N LYS A 197 -23.82 13.81 -12.84
CA LYS A 197 -24.03 12.93 -13.99
C LYS A 197 -22.83 12.01 -14.15
N THR A 198 -23.08 10.71 -14.09
CA THR A 198 -22.12 9.72 -14.57
C THR A 198 -21.80 10.03 -16.03
N THR A 199 -20.53 10.14 -16.38
CA THR A 199 -20.09 10.33 -17.76
C THR A 199 -19.40 9.07 -18.21
N THR A 200 -19.93 8.46 -19.28
CA THR A 200 -19.30 7.30 -19.89
C THR A 200 -18.52 7.73 -21.13
N GLY A 201 -17.34 7.13 -21.33
CA GLY A 201 -16.49 7.46 -22.45
C GLY A 201 -15.50 6.36 -22.80
N LEU A 202 -14.72 6.62 -23.85
CA LEU A 202 -13.61 5.78 -24.27
C LEU A 202 -12.33 6.58 -24.27
N PHE A 203 -11.22 5.89 -24.02
CA PHE A 203 -9.89 6.46 -24.23
C PHE A 203 -9.03 5.60 -25.16
N ILE A 204 -8.03 6.26 -25.73
CA ILE A 204 -7.01 5.66 -26.57
C ILE A 204 -5.66 5.93 -25.91
N PRO A 205 -5.00 4.92 -25.33
CA PRO A 205 -3.69 5.07 -24.73
C PRO A 205 -2.58 4.97 -25.77
N PHE A 206 -1.49 5.71 -25.54
CA PHE A 206 -0.28 5.70 -26.33
C PHE A 206 0.95 5.66 -25.42
N THR A 207 1.94 4.86 -25.79
CA THR A 207 3.21 4.72 -25.06
C THR A 207 4.13 5.94 -25.17
N SER A 208 3.87 6.85 -26.12
CA SER A 208 4.61 8.11 -26.27
C SER A 208 3.82 9.15 -27.05
N LYS A 209 4.19 10.43 -26.86
CA LYS A 209 3.62 11.54 -27.64
C LYS A 209 3.89 11.39 -29.14
N ALA A 210 5.06 10.88 -29.54
CA ALA A 210 5.42 10.75 -30.96
C ALA A 210 4.52 9.72 -31.68
N ALA A 211 4.27 8.58 -31.03
CA ALA A 211 3.35 7.56 -31.55
C ALA A 211 1.92 8.11 -31.69
N ALA A 212 1.47 8.85 -30.68
CA ALA A 212 0.18 9.53 -30.70
C ALA A 212 0.07 10.59 -31.81
N ASP A 213 1.07 11.46 -31.95
CA ASP A 213 1.13 12.48 -33.01
C ASP A 213 1.10 11.84 -34.41
N ALA A 214 1.80 10.72 -34.60
CA ALA A 214 1.81 9.99 -35.86
C ALA A 214 0.43 9.38 -36.17
N MET A 215 -0.24 8.82 -35.15
CA MET A 215 -1.61 8.30 -35.27
C MET A 215 -2.61 9.43 -35.62
N MET A 216 -2.53 10.55 -34.90
CA MET A 216 -3.36 11.74 -35.18
C MET A 216 -3.14 12.26 -36.61
N LYS A 217 -1.89 12.34 -37.08
CA LYS A 217 -1.55 12.75 -38.46
C LYS A 217 -2.13 11.79 -39.50
N LYS A 218 -2.06 10.48 -39.27
CA LYS A 218 -2.64 9.44 -40.15
C LYS A 218 -4.15 9.64 -40.34
N TYR A 219 -4.84 10.08 -39.29
CA TYR A 219 -6.26 10.39 -39.30
C TYR A 219 -6.60 11.86 -39.61
N GLY A 220 -5.65 12.60 -40.20
CA GLY A 220 -5.90 13.95 -40.74
C GLY A 220 -5.94 15.06 -39.68
N ILE A 221 -5.43 14.82 -38.48
CA ILE A 221 -5.36 15.79 -37.39
C ILE A 221 -3.94 16.41 -37.35
N ASN A 222 -3.85 17.72 -37.10
CA ASN A 222 -2.60 18.43 -36.89
C ASN A 222 -2.28 18.53 -35.38
N PRO A 223 -1.40 17.67 -34.82
CA PRO A 223 -1.03 17.71 -33.40
C PRO A 223 -0.13 18.92 -33.06
N ASP A 224 0.47 19.57 -34.07
CA ASP A 224 1.42 20.66 -33.90
C ASP A 224 0.75 22.05 -33.83
N ALA A 225 -0.58 22.12 -34.02
CA ALA A 225 -1.37 23.36 -34.07
C ALA A 225 -1.55 24.07 -32.71
N SER A 226 -0.66 23.81 -31.74
CA SER A 226 -0.72 24.28 -30.33
C SER A 226 -0.45 25.77 -30.12
N LYS A 227 -0.11 26.54 -31.16
CA LYS A 227 0.06 27.99 -31.05
C LYS A 227 -1.29 28.68 -31.33
N SER A 228 -1.93 29.11 -30.25
CA SER A 228 -3.02 30.10 -30.20
C SER A 228 -4.45 29.57 -30.15
N THR A 229 -5.03 29.60 -28.95
CA THR A 229 -6.19 30.47 -28.78
C THR A 229 -6.01 31.30 -27.51
N SER A 230 -5.78 32.60 -27.68
CA SER A 230 -6.07 33.59 -26.64
C SER A 230 -7.48 33.37 -26.10
N SER A 231 -7.74 33.84 -24.88
CA SER A 231 -9.02 33.79 -24.14
C SER A 231 -10.24 34.43 -24.84
N THR A 232 -10.19 34.65 -26.15
CA THR A 232 -11.15 35.42 -26.94
C THR A 232 -11.60 34.77 -28.25
N ASN A 233 -11.05 33.62 -28.68
CA ASN A 233 -11.55 32.89 -29.87
C ASN A 233 -12.32 31.63 -29.45
N GLN A 234 -13.56 31.53 -29.92
CA GLN A 234 -14.65 30.72 -29.37
C GLN A 234 -14.67 29.24 -29.80
N LEU A 235 -13.56 28.68 -30.30
CA LEU A 235 -13.51 27.30 -30.81
C LEU A 235 -12.16 26.65 -30.42
N ALA A 236 -12.12 25.84 -29.37
CA ALA A 236 -11.05 24.85 -29.17
C ALA A 236 -11.45 23.60 -29.97
N GLY A 237 -10.56 22.78 -30.53
CA GLY A 237 -10.98 21.59 -31.31
C GLY A 237 -9.82 20.99 -32.10
N TRP A 238 -10.00 19.78 -32.65
CA TRP A 238 -8.99 19.15 -33.51
C TRP A 238 -8.88 19.87 -34.85
N ILE A 239 -7.65 20.23 -35.23
CA ILE A 239 -7.36 21.01 -36.43
C ILE A 239 -6.96 20.08 -37.57
N LYS A 240 -7.43 20.38 -38.79
CA LYS A 240 -7.13 19.61 -39.99
C LYS A 240 -5.63 19.63 -40.30
N SER A 241 -5.09 18.51 -40.76
CA SER A 241 -3.69 18.36 -41.17
C SER A 241 -3.24 19.33 -42.26
N THR A 242 -4.18 19.90 -43.03
CA THR A 242 -3.93 20.91 -44.05
C THR A 242 -3.68 22.32 -43.50
N TYR A 243 -3.95 22.57 -42.22
CA TYR A 243 -3.72 23.88 -41.61
C TYR A 243 -2.24 24.07 -41.26
N ASP A 244 -1.69 25.20 -41.71
CA ASP A 244 -0.31 25.60 -41.44
C ASP A 244 -0.26 26.86 -40.55
N PRO A 245 0.14 26.75 -39.27
CA PRO A 245 0.20 27.88 -38.36
C PRO A 245 1.27 28.93 -38.74
N GLU A 246 2.23 28.60 -39.61
CA GLU A 246 3.20 29.57 -40.13
C GLU A 246 2.60 30.47 -41.21
N VAL A 247 1.57 29.99 -41.91
CA VAL A 247 0.87 30.73 -42.99
C VAL A 247 -0.31 31.53 -42.44
N LYS A 248 -1.01 30.98 -41.44
CA LYS A 248 -2.21 31.59 -40.86
C LYS A 248 -2.16 31.46 -39.34
N GLU A 249 -2.00 32.58 -38.63
CA GLU A 249 -1.78 32.60 -37.17
C GLU A 249 -2.97 32.08 -36.35
N TYR A 250 -4.21 32.21 -36.86
CA TYR A 250 -5.41 31.74 -36.16
C TYR A 250 -6.28 30.88 -37.09
N PRO A 251 -6.68 29.67 -36.68
CA PRO A 251 -7.60 28.84 -37.45
C PRO A 251 -8.98 29.51 -37.52
N THR A 252 -9.69 29.27 -38.62
CA THR A 252 -11.10 29.58 -38.83
C THR A 252 -11.93 28.31 -38.69
N LEU A 253 -13.25 28.42 -38.60
CA LEU A 253 -14.15 27.26 -38.49
C LEU A 253 -13.86 26.12 -39.50
N HIS A 254 -13.50 26.44 -40.74
CA HIS A 254 -13.20 25.43 -41.78
C HIS A 254 -11.85 24.72 -41.62
N ASP A 255 -10.96 25.21 -40.75
CA ASP A 255 -9.68 24.58 -40.45
C ASP A 255 -9.82 23.51 -39.35
N TYR A 256 -10.94 23.45 -38.63
CA TYR A 256 -11.24 22.41 -37.65
C TYR A 256 -11.90 21.20 -38.30
N LEU A 257 -11.66 20.01 -37.75
CA LEU A 257 -12.44 18.81 -38.09
C LEU A 257 -13.90 19.06 -37.69
N THR A 258 -14.80 18.68 -38.59
CA THR A 258 -16.23 18.61 -38.30
C THR A 258 -16.50 17.51 -37.26
N PRO A 259 -17.64 17.55 -36.55
CA PRO A 259 -18.04 16.52 -35.60
C PRO A 259 -17.93 15.09 -36.16
N ASP A 260 -18.40 14.89 -37.40
CA ASP A 260 -18.36 13.59 -38.06
C ASP A 260 -16.93 13.14 -38.38
N GLU A 261 -16.07 14.07 -38.78
CA GLU A 261 -14.65 13.81 -39.00
C GLU A 261 -13.94 13.47 -37.68
N VAL A 262 -14.28 14.12 -36.57
CA VAL A 262 -13.71 13.82 -35.23
C VAL A 262 -14.09 12.40 -34.80
N ILE A 263 -15.36 12.03 -34.88
CA ILE A 263 -15.82 10.71 -34.46
C ILE A 263 -15.23 9.62 -35.36
N ALA A 264 -15.22 9.82 -36.68
CA ALA A 264 -14.62 8.87 -37.60
C ALA A 264 -13.11 8.70 -37.36
N ALA A 265 -12.39 9.79 -37.08
CA ALA A 265 -10.98 9.74 -36.71
C ALA A 265 -10.76 9.00 -35.39
N PHE A 266 -11.55 9.31 -34.35
CA PHE A 266 -11.45 8.64 -33.05
C PHE A 266 -11.70 7.13 -33.16
N ILE A 267 -12.80 6.72 -33.81
CA ILE A 267 -13.14 5.29 -34.03
C ILE A 267 -12.02 4.57 -34.79
N GLY A 268 -11.48 5.21 -35.83
CA GLY A 268 -10.37 4.65 -36.60
C GLY A 268 -9.13 4.43 -35.75
N MET A 269 -8.71 5.45 -34.99
CA MET A 269 -7.57 5.34 -34.06
C MET A 269 -7.82 4.29 -32.97
N TYR A 270 -9.01 4.27 -32.39
CA TYR A 270 -9.41 3.32 -31.35
C TYR A 270 -9.32 1.87 -31.85
N ASN A 271 -9.91 1.59 -33.03
CA ASN A 271 -9.90 0.26 -33.62
C ASN A 271 -8.49 -0.21 -34.00
N GLU A 272 -7.54 0.69 -34.23
CA GLU A 272 -6.14 0.31 -34.50
C GLU A 272 -5.34 0.03 -33.22
N VAL A 273 -5.51 0.86 -32.19
CA VAL A 273 -4.77 0.70 -30.92
C VAL A 273 -5.29 -0.50 -30.14
N TRP A 274 -6.60 -0.69 -30.09
CA TRP A 274 -7.24 -1.74 -29.31
C TRP A 274 -7.47 -3.05 -30.08
N ALA A 275 -7.12 -3.11 -31.37
CA ALA A 275 -7.33 -4.24 -32.27
C ALA A 275 -7.01 -5.62 -31.65
N TYR A 276 -5.95 -5.71 -30.84
CA TYR A 276 -5.52 -6.96 -30.19
C TYR A 276 -6.56 -7.55 -29.24
N THR A 277 -7.44 -6.74 -28.67
CA THR A 277 -8.51 -7.23 -27.79
C THR A 277 -9.64 -7.96 -28.55
N ASN A 278 -9.66 -7.86 -29.88
CA ASN A 278 -10.66 -8.47 -30.75
C ASN A 278 -10.02 -9.18 -31.97
N ASN A 279 -8.91 -9.90 -31.77
CA ASN A 279 -8.24 -10.72 -32.79
C ASN A 279 -7.88 -9.93 -34.08
N GLY A 280 -7.57 -8.64 -33.97
CA GLY A 280 -7.23 -7.78 -35.09
C GLY A 280 -8.42 -7.27 -35.90
N GLU A 281 -9.66 -7.63 -35.55
CA GLU A 281 -10.86 -7.11 -36.18
C GLU A 281 -11.29 -5.76 -35.56
N ALA A 282 -11.97 -4.93 -36.35
CA ALA A 282 -12.49 -3.66 -35.87
C ALA A 282 -13.50 -3.88 -34.73
N ILE A 283 -13.27 -3.22 -33.60
CA ILE A 283 -14.11 -3.33 -32.39
C ILE A 283 -15.40 -2.54 -32.59
N ILE A 284 -15.26 -1.25 -32.90
CA ILE A 284 -16.40 -0.35 -33.13
C ILE A 284 -16.68 -0.31 -34.64
N THR A 285 -17.77 -0.93 -35.05
CA THR A 285 -18.27 -0.92 -36.44
C THR A 285 -19.58 -0.13 -36.56
N SER A 286 -20.09 0.06 -37.79
CA SER A 286 -21.32 0.83 -38.05
C SER A 286 -22.57 0.28 -37.36
N ASP A 287 -22.54 -0.98 -36.91
CA ASP A 287 -23.66 -1.59 -36.18
C ASP A 287 -23.68 -1.19 -34.70
N TYR A 288 -22.59 -0.62 -34.17
CA TYR A 288 -22.45 -0.21 -32.77
C TYR A 288 -22.89 1.21 -32.50
N TYR A 289 -23.14 2.01 -33.55
CA TYR A 289 -23.62 3.36 -33.38
C TYR A 289 -24.67 3.73 -34.41
N THR A 290 -25.59 4.60 -34.02
CA THR A 290 -26.54 5.22 -34.94
C THR A 290 -26.29 6.71 -35.01
N THR A 291 -26.56 7.31 -36.17
CA THR A 291 -26.49 8.76 -36.37
C THR A 291 -27.87 9.36 -36.59
N SER A 292 -28.08 10.55 -36.04
CA SER A 292 -29.27 11.36 -36.31
C SER A 292 -28.91 12.83 -36.48
N VAL A 293 -29.62 13.54 -37.35
CA VAL A 293 -29.40 14.98 -37.58
C VAL A 293 -29.74 15.77 -36.33
N SER A 294 -28.77 16.57 -35.86
CA SER A 294 -28.91 17.47 -34.73
C SER A 294 -29.38 18.85 -35.20
N GLU A 295 -30.68 19.14 -35.09
CA GLU A 295 -31.20 20.44 -35.55
C GLU A 295 -30.61 21.61 -34.74
N ALA A 296 -30.50 21.47 -33.42
CA ALA A 296 -29.98 22.49 -32.52
C ALA A 296 -28.48 22.78 -32.77
N ARG A 297 -27.64 21.75 -32.81
CA ARG A 297 -26.20 21.92 -33.08
C ARG A 297 -25.93 22.43 -34.49
N THR A 298 -26.72 22.02 -35.47
CA THR A 298 -26.63 22.56 -36.85
C THR A 298 -26.93 24.06 -36.87
N LEU A 299 -27.94 24.53 -36.13
CA LEU A 299 -28.22 25.97 -36.01
C LEU A 299 -27.11 26.75 -35.34
N GLN A 300 -26.48 26.18 -34.32
CA GLN A 300 -25.35 26.83 -33.65
C GLN A 300 -24.16 26.98 -34.60
N LEU A 301 -23.87 25.96 -35.44
CA LEU A 301 -22.85 26.05 -36.48
C LEU A 301 -23.16 27.16 -37.50
N VAL A 302 -24.41 27.26 -37.94
CA VAL A 302 -24.88 28.34 -38.83
C VAL A 302 -24.69 29.71 -38.17
N LYS A 303 -25.02 29.83 -36.88
CA LYS A 303 -24.82 31.07 -36.13
C LYS A 303 -23.35 31.47 -36.06
N VAL A 304 -22.44 30.54 -35.76
CA VAL A 304 -20.99 30.83 -35.70
C VAL A 304 -20.47 31.33 -37.05
N ALA A 305 -20.83 30.65 -38.14
CA ALA A 305 -20.45 31.06 -39.48
C ALA A 305 -21.04 32.43 -39.85
N LEU A 306 -22.29 32.69 -39.47
CA LEU A 306 -22.94 33.99 -39.66
C LEU A 306 -22.26 35.08 -38.84
N ASP A 307 -21.94 34.84 -37.57
CA ASP A 307 -21.25 35.78 -36.67
C ASP A 307 -19.90 36.21 -37.24
N GLU A 308 -19.11 35.26 -37.78
CA GLU A 308 -17.83 35.55 -38.44
C GLU A 308 -17.99 36.47 -39.65
N GLN A 309 -18.99 36.22 -40.49
CA GLN A 309 -19.24 37.05 -41.67
C GLN A 309 -19.78 38.43 -41.27
N MET A 310 -20.72 38.49 -40.32
CA MET A 310 -21.29 39.74 -39.83
C MET A 310 -20.23 40.64 -39.17
N LYS A 311 -19.23 40.08 -38.48
CA LYS A 311 -18.08 40.85 -37.95
C LYS A 311 -17.32 41.61 -39.05
N LYS A 312 -17.13 41.01 -40.24
CA LYS A 312 -16.45 41.67 -41.38
C LYS A 312 -17.20 42.91 -41.88
N TYR A 313 -18.52 42.95 -41.66
CA TYR A 313 -19.41 44.04 -42.07
C TYR A 313 -20.00 44.80 -40.88
N ALA A 314 -19.38 44.71 -39.69
CA ALA A 314 -19.78 45.48 -38.51
C ALA A 314 -19.68 46.99 -38.73
N THR A 315 -18.87 47.44 -39.70
CA THR A 315 -18.82 48.82 -40.16
C THR A 315 -19.00 48.91 -41.67
N ILE A 316 -19.98 49.68 -42.12
CA ILE A 316 -20.32 49.86 -43.54
C ILE A 316 -20.35 51.35 -43.93
N LYS A 317 -20.27 51.60 -45.24
CA LYS A 317 -20.31 52.93 -45.86
C LYS A 317 -21.40 53.06 -46.94
N GLY A 318 -22.02 51.95 -47.32
CA GLY A 318 -23.08 51.85 -48.33
C GLY A 318 -24.03 50.71 -47.99
N ASP A 319 -24.84 50.29 -48.96
CA ASP A 319 -25.87 49.25 -48.78
C ASP A 319 -25.23 47.87 -48.49
N LEU A 320 -25.94 47.03 -47.74
CA LEU A 320 -25.51 45.68 -47.36
C LEU A 320 -26.63 44.66 -47.59
N ASN A 321 -26.36 43.59 -48.32
CA ASN A 321 -27.27 42.46 -48.48
C ASN A 321 -26.96 41.38 -47.44
N LEU A 322 -27.94 41.03 -46.62
CA LEU A 322 -27.86 39.95 -45.64
C LEU A 322 -28.36 38.63 -46.26
N PRO A 323 -27.83 37.47 -45.82
CA PRO A 323 -28.33 36.17 -46.27
C PRO A 323 -29.73 35.92 -45.71
N LEU A 324 -30.59 35.29 -46.52
CA LEU A 324 -31.90 34.78 -46.10
C LEU A 324 -31.90 33.25 -45.95
N GLU A 325 -30.86 32.60 -46.45
CA GLU A 325 -30.72 31.16 -46.48
C GLU A 325 -29.24 30.79 -46.39
N VAL A 326 -28.93 29.69 -45.70
CA VAL A 326 -27.62 29.06 -45.63
C VAL A 326 -27.79 27.61 -46.06
N VAL A 327 -26.97 27.19 -47.03
CA VAL A 327 -27.05 25.84 -47.60
C VAL A 327 -26.49 24.83 -46.60
N ILE A 328 -27.27 23.78 -46.29
CA ILE A 328 -26.86 22.70 -45.39
C ILE A 328 -26.72 21.40 -46.18
N ASN A 329 -25.50 20.94 -46.38
CA ASN A 329 -25.18 19.67 -47.01
C ASN A 329 -25.53 18.51 -46.06
N GLY A 330 -25.95 17.37 -46.62
CA GLY A 330 -26.35 16.20 -45.81
C GLY A 330 -27.77 16.28 -45.24
N SER A 331 -28.49 17.38 -45.49
CA SER A 331 -29.90 17.56 -45.15
C SER A 331 -30.73 17.82 -46.41
N ASP A 332 -32.03 17.51 -46.37
CA ASP A 332 -33.00 17.93 -47.40
C ASP A 332 -33.53 19.35 -47.19
N LYS A 333 -33.14 19.99 -46.07
CA LYS A 333 -33.52 21.35 -45.68
C LYS A 333 -32.29 22.26 -45.64
N ASN A 334 -32.47 23.53 -46.00
CA ASN A 334 -31.50 24.59 -45.72
C ASN A 334 -31.90 25.36 -44.45
N ALA A 335 -30.95 26.05 -43.82
CA ALA A 335 -31.25 26.95 -42.72
C ALA A 335 -31.75 28.30 -43.27
N THR A 336 -32.89 28.78 -42.79
CA THR A 336 -33.47 30.08 -43.21
C THR A 336 -33.25 31.14 -42.16
N ILE A 337 -33.06 32.39 -42.58
CA ILE A 337 -32.86 33.53 -41.69
C ILE A 337 -33.96 34.56 -41.94
N GLU A 338 -34.76 34.84 -40.92
CA GLU A 338 -35.77 35.89 -40.94
C GLU A 338 -35.25 37.12 -40.20
N TRP A 339 -35.01 38.21 -40.92
CA TRP A 339 -34.56 39.47 -40.33
C TRP A 339 -35.73 40.35 -39.89
N GLU A 340 -35.58 41.05 -38.76
CA GLU A 340 -36.55 42.04 -38.30
C GLU A 340 -36.37 43.35 -39.08
N ALA A 341 -37.48 43.91 -39.59
CA ALA A 341 -37.44 45.16 -40.34
C ALA A 341 -37.01 46.34 -39.46
N VAL A 342 -36.19 47.23 -40.01
CA VAL A 342 -35.77 48.48 -39.35
C VAL A 342 -36.05 49.63 -40.30
N ASP A 343 -36.73 50.69 -39.83
CA ASP A 343 -37.04 51.87 -40.63
C ASP A 343 -36.65 53.16 -39.90
N GLU A 344 -35.36 53.49 -39.99
CA GLU A 344 -34.75 54.71 -39.43
C GLU A 344 -34.43 55.69 -40.57
N GLU A 345 -34.35 56.99 -40.27
CA GLU A 345 -34.23 58.06 -41.28
C GLU A 345 -33.06 57.84 -42.27
N ASN A 346 -31.94 57.27 -41.78
CA ASN A 346 -30.72 57.04 -42.56
C ASN A 346 -30.31 55.55 -42.67
N PHE A 347 -31.15 54.62 -42.19
CA PHE A 347 -30.89 53.18 -42.21
C PHE A 347 -32.21 52.41 -42.35
N LYS A 348 -32.36 51.62 -43.41
CA LYS A 348 -33.56 50.80 -43.64
C LYS A 348 -33.19 49.35 -43.93
N LEU A 349 -33.74 48.40 -43.18
CA LEU A 349 -33.63 46.97 -43.45
C LEU A 349 -34.98 46.44 -43.94
N ASN A 350 -35.01 45.94 -45.17
CA ASN A 350 -36.16 45.20 -45.71
C ASN A 350 -36.03 43.72 -45.33
N SER A 351 -36.95 43.25 -44.49
CA SER A 351 -36.99 41.87 -44.00
C SER A 351 -37.25 40.81 -45.08
N GLU A 352 -37.97 41.15 -46.16
CA GLU A 352 -38.29 40.20 -47.24
C GLU A 352 -37.11 39.98 -48.20
N THR A 353 -36.26 40.98 -48.36
CA THR A 353 -35.13 40.93 -49.31
C THR A 353 -33.78 40.86 -48.63
N GLY A 354 -33.70 41.06 -47.30
CA GLY A 354 -32.45 41.12 -46.54
C GLY A 354 -31.59 42.35 -46.84
N ILE A 355 -32.11 43.34 -47.56
CA ILE A 355 -31.33 44.50 -48.02
C ILE A 355 -31.37 45.62 -46.98
N ILE A 356 -30.19 46.00 -46.50
CA ILE A 356 -29.95 47.23 -45.76
C ILE A 356 -29.63 48.34 -46.76
N THR A 357 -30.46 49.38 -46.78
CA THR A 357 -30.22 50.62 -47.51
C THR A 357 -29.78 51.72 -46.56
N VAL A 358 -28.65 52.36 -46.88
CA VAL A 358 -28.08 53.42 -46.05
C VAL A 358 -28.13 54.74 -46.80
N THR A 359 -28.75 55.76 -46.20
CA THR A 359 -28.76 57.13 -46.73
C THR A 359 -27.56 57.90 -46.17
N ARG A 360 -26.93 58.76 -46.99
CA ARG A 360 -25.71 59.49 -46.57
C ARG A 360 -25.93 60.29 -45.29
N THR A 361 -25.10 60.01 -44.28
CA THR A 361 -25.11 60.69 -42.98
C THR A 361 -23.82 61.50 -42.78
N SER A 362 -23.94 62.69 -42.18
CA SER A 362 -22.81 63.55 -41.81
C SER A 362 -22.16 63.15 -40.48
N SER A 363 -22.71 62.16 -39.78
CA SER A 363 -22.23 61.65 -38.49
C SER A 363 -22.33 60.13 -38.42
N LYS A 364 -21.51 59.50 -37.57
CA LYS A 364 -21.53 58.03 -37.39
C LYS A 364 -22.87 57.59 -36.81
N LEU A 365 -23.54 56.66 -37.48
CA LEU A 365 -24.78 56.02 -37.01
C LEU A 365 -24.46 54.60 -36.54
N SER A 366 -25.18 54.11 -35.54
CA SER A 366 -25.14 52.69 -35.17
C SER A 366 -26.53 52.15 -35.02
N GLN A 367 -26.80 51.01 -35.63
CA GLN A 367 -28.08 50.33 -35.61
C GLN A 367 -27.90 48.87 -35.18
N THR A 368 -28.80 48.41 -34.31
CA THR A 368 -28.89 47.00 -33.97
C THR A 368 -29.93 46.35 -34.89
N ILE A 369 -29.59 45.21 -35.46
CA ILE A 369 -30.47 44.36 -36.25
C ILE A 369 -30.64 43.01 -35.55
N LYS A 370 -31.83 42.43 -35.69
CA LYS A 370 -32.18 41.13 -35.11
C LYS A 370 -32.62 40.17 -36.21
N GLY A 371 -32.34 38.88 -36.02
CA GLY A 371 -32.82 37.84 -36.90
C GLY A 371 -33.12 36.54 -36.15
N ILE A 372 -33.92 35.68 -36.76
CA ILE A 372 -34.21 34.33 -36.28
C ILE A 372 -33.73 33.35 -37.33
N ILE A 373 -32.76 32.50 -36.96
CA ILE A 373 -32.30 31.37 -37.78
C ILE A 373 -33.20 30.17 -37.49
N LYS A 374 -33.64 29.46 -38.53
CA LYS A 374 -34.49 28.27 -38.42
C LYS A 374 -33.94 27.12 -39.24
N PHE A 375 -33.98 25.92 -38.68
CA PHE A 375 -33.62 24.69 -39.35
C PHE A 375 -34.47 23.57 -38.75
N GLY A 376 -35.35 22.99 -39.56
CA GLY A 376 -36.37 22.08 -39.06
C GLY A 376 -37.39 22.78 -38.16
N GLU A 377 -37.63 22.23 -36.97
CA GLU A 377 -38.52 22.83 -35.95
C GLU A 377 -37.78 23.73 -34.96
N THR A 378 -36.45 23.64 -34.94
CA THR A 378 -35.61 24.40 -34.02
C THR A 378 -35.35 25.82 -34.52
N THR A 379 -35.23 26.79 -33.61
CA THR A 379 -34.99 28.21 -33.93
C THR A 379 -33.97 28.86 -32.99
N LEU A 380 -33.18 29.81 -33.49
CA LEU A 380 -32.14 30.51 -32.73
C LEU A 380 -32.16 32.02 -33.03
N GLU A 381 -32.24 32.88 -32.00
CA GLU A 381 -32.21 34.35 -32.16
C GLU A 381 -30.76 34.86 -32.27
N VAL A 382 -30.52 35.77 -33.22
CA VAL A 382 -29.24 36.46 -33.40
C VAL A 382 -29.43 37.97 -33.40
N THR A 383 -28.43 38.69 -32.90
CA THR A 383 -28.44 40.15 -32.83
C THR A 383 -27.07 40.70 -33.23
N TYR A 384 -27.05 41.66 -34.15
CA TYR A 384 -25.82 42.29 -34.64
C TYR A 384 -25.90 43.81 -34.56
N LYS A 385 -24.78 44.44 -34.23
CA LYS A 385 -24.62 45.90 -34.26
C LYS A 385 -23.86 46.29 -35.52
N ILE A 386 -24.48 47.13 -36.35
CA ILE A 386 -23.90 47.67 -37.58
C ILE A 386 -23.65 49.16 -37.38
N GLU A 387 -22.44 49.61 -37.71
CA GLU A 387 -22.04 51.01 -37.68
C GLU A 387 -21.89 51.57 -39.10
N VAL A 388 -22.51 52.73 -39.37
CA VAL A 388 -22.35 53.45 -40.63
C VAL A 388 -21.38 54.60 -40.42
N THR A 389 -20.28 54.61 -41.16
CA THR A 389 -19.31 55.73 -41.11
C THR A 389 -19.71 56.90 -42.01
N ALA A 390 -19.41 58.12 -41.58
CA ALA A 390 -19.71 59.34 -42.33
C ALA A 390 -18.85 59.44 -43.61
N THR A 391 -19.49 59.65 -44.75
CA THR A 391 -18.83 59.90 -46.04
C THR A 391 -18.57 61.40 -46.24
N SER A 392 -17.38 61.77 -46.73
CA SER A 392 -17.04 63.16 -47.00
C SER A 392 -17.88 63.75 -48.15
N SER A 393 -18.13 65.05 -48.13
CA SER A 393 -19.06 65.74 -49.03
C SER A 393 -18.66 65.75 -50.52
N ASP A 394 -17.47 65.25 -50.88
CA ASP A 394 -16.92 65.32 -52.24
C ASP A 394 -16.97 64.01 -53.06
N ASP A 395 -17.42 62.88 -52.48
CA ASP A 395 -17.59 61.65 -53.24
C ASP A 395 -18.97 61.60 -53.90
N SER A 396 -19.02 61.57 -55.24
CA SER A 396 -20.28 61.61 -56.02
C SER A 396 -20.78 60.23 -56.49
N GLU A 397 -20.07 59.15 -56.15
CA GLU A 397 -20.50 57.77 -56.42
C GLU A 397 -21.11 57.13 -55.15
N LYS A 398 -22.17 56.33 -55.33
CA LYS A 398 -22.75 55.50 -54.26
C LYS A 398 -21.80 54.33 -54.07
N GLU A 399 -21.33 54.07 -52.85
CA GLU A 399 -20.47 52.90 -52.60
C GLU A 399 -21.18 51.61 -53.00
N GLU A 400 -20.40 50.65 -53.52
CA GLU A 400 -20.90 49.37 -54.02
C GLU A 400 -21.62 48.58 -52.92
N THR A 401 -22.78 48.01 -53.26
CA THR A 401 -23.55 47.15 -52.34
C THR A 401 -22.72 45.91 -52.00
N LYS A 402 -22.41 45.73 -50.72
CA LYS A 402 -21.70 44.54 -50.25
C LYS A 402 -22.70 43.43 -49.93
N THR A 403 -22.31 42.18 -50.09
CA THR A 403 -23.15 41.02 -49.75
C THR A 403 -22.45 40.17 -48.71
N VAL A 404 -23.17 39.83 -47.65
CA VAL A 404 -22.75 38.87 -46.65
C VAL A 404 -23.05 37.48 -47.20
N VAL A 405 -22.02 36.65 -47.37
CA VAL A 405 -22.13 35.29 -47.88
C VAL A 405 -21.65 34.33 -46.79
N VAL A 406 -22.48 33.36 -46.46
CA VAL A 406 -22.12 32.21 -45.62
C VAL A 406 -21.93 31.02 -46.57
N ASP A 407 -20.76 30.39 -46.50
CA ASP A 407 -20.46 29.21 -47.31
C ASP A 407 -21.35 28.02 -46.89
N ALA A 408 -21.49 27.02 -47.77
CA ALA A 408 -22.27 25.83 -47.46
C ALA A 408 -21.66 25.09 -46.25
N LEU A 409 -22.52 24.64 -45.33
CA LEU A 409 -22.13 23.94 -44.10
C LEU A 409 -22.66 22.51 -44.13
N ASP A 410 -21.98 21.58 -43.48
CA ASP A 410 -22.48 20.22 -43.30
C ASP A 410 -23.39 20.15 -42.07
N VAL A 411 -24.34 19.21 -42.08
CA VAL A 411 -25.19 18.91 -40.93
C VAL A 411 -24.35 18.37 -39.77
N VAL A 412 -24.74 18.67 -38.52
CA VAL A 412 -24.12 18.07 -37.34
C VAL A 412 -24.91 16.82 -36.94
N LEU A 413 -24.23 15.68 -36.74
CA LEU A 413 -24.85 14.43 -36.32
C LEU A 413 -24.70 14.19 -34.81
N ASP A 414 -25.75 13.63 -34.21
CA ASP A 414 -25.72 13.00 -32.89
C ASP A 414 -25.32 11.53 -33.08
N TYR A 415 -24.37 11.05 -32.29
CA TYR A 415 -23.90 9.67 -32.31
C TYR A 415 -24.38 8.95 -31.05
N ASN A 416 -25.20 7.90 -31.23
CA ASN A 416 -25.66 7.06 -30.13
C ASN A 416 -24.93 5.72 -30.19
N PHE A 417 -24.00 5.50 -29.27
CA PHE A 417 -23.22 4.27 -29.16
C PHE A 417 -23.97 3.23 -28.34
N THR A 418 -23.91 1.97 -28.76
CA THR A 418 -24.36 0.81 -27.98
C THR A 418 -23.13 0.18 -27.34
N LEU A 419 -22.89 0.50 -26.07
CA LEU A 419 -21.86 -0.17 -25.27
C LEU A 419 -22.31 -1.61 -24.99
N ASN A 420 -21.51 -2.60 -25.40
CA ASN A 420 -21.72 -4.01 -25.09
C ASN A 420 -20.39 -4.64 -24.65
N ASN A 421 -20.40 -5.94 -24.36
CA ASN A 421 -19.22 -6.66 -23.86
C ASN A 421 -18.06 -6.78 -24.88
N ASP A 422 -18.27 -6.43 -26.15
CA ASP A 422 -17.24 -6.55 -27.20
C ASP A 422 -16.29 -5.35 -27.23
N ILE A 423 -16.70 -4.20 -26.66
CA ILE A 423 -15.81 -3.06 -26.43
C ILE A 423 -14.95 -3.35 -25.19
N SER A 424 -13.63 -3.22 -25.32
CA SER A 424 -12.70 -3.48 -24.22
C SER A 424 -13.12 -2.75 -22.95
N LYS A 425 -13.43 -3.51 -21.88
CA LYS A 425 -13.80 -2.94 -20.58
C LYS A 425 -12.72 -2.01 -20.02
N TYR A 426 -11.47 -2.27 -20.35
CA TYR A 426 -10.31 -1.49 -19.91
C TYR A 426 -10.14 -0.17 -20.66
N SER A 427 -10.80 -0.01 -21.81
CA SER A 427 -10.82 1.23 -22.58
C SER A 427 -11.97 2.16 -22.21
N GLN A 428 -12.92 1.66 -21.42
CA GLN A 428 -14.12 2.36 -21.00
C GLN A 428 -13.84 3.06 -19.68
N PHE A 429 -14.26 4.31 -19.56
CA PHE A 429 -14.27 5.00 -18.28
C PHE A 429 -15.70 5.41 -17.92
N ILE A 430 -16.02 5.28 -16.63
CA ILE A 430 -17.22 5.83 -16.01
C ILE A 430 -16.70 6.85 -15.01
N TRP A 431 -16.97 8.11 -15.28
CA TRP A 431 -16.58 9.20 -14.39
C TRP A 431 -17.77 9.64 -13.55
N GLU A 432 -17.56 9.74 -12.25
CA GLU A 432 -18.49 10.31 -11.27
C GLU A 432 -17.84 11.52 -10.60
N VAL A 433 -18.66 12.43 -10.05
CA VAL A 433 -18.16 13.66 -9.41
C VAL A 433 -17.22 13.38 -8.22
N THR A 434 -17.36 12.20 -7.62
CA THR A 434 -16.62 11.69 -6.45
C THR A 434 -15.37 10.88 -6.77
N ASP A 435 -15.03 10.66 -8.04
CA ASP A 435 -13.84 9.90 -8.41
C ASP A 435 -12.57 10.76 -8.19
N ASP A 436 -11.70 10.30 -7.30
CA ASP A 436 -10.43 10.94 -6.92
C ASP A 436 -9.21 10.37 -7.68
N SER A 437 -9.41 9.49 -8.66
CA SER A 437 -8.32 8.92 -9.45
C SER A 437 -7.51 10.00 -10.21
N ASP A 438 -6.25 9.72 -10.54
CA ASP A 438 -5.44 10.62 -11.37
C ASP A 438 -6.14 10.91 -12.71
N TYR A 439 -6.79 9.90 -13.30
CA TYR A 439 -7.66 10.05 -14.48
C TYR A 439 -8.78 11.08 -14.23
N ALA A 440 -9.48 10.98 -13.10
CA ALA A 440 -10.55 11.90 -12.72
C ALA A 440 -10.05 13.32 -12.41
N ALA A 441 -8.89 13.47 -11.76
CA ALA A 441 -8.24 14.77 -11.54
C ALA A 441 -7.87 15.48 -12.86
N TYR A 442 -7.44 14.73 -13.89
CA TYR A 442 -7.17 15.30 -15.22
C TYR A 442 -8.47 15.64 -15.98
N LEU A 443 -9.47 14.77 -15.93
CA LEU A 443 -10.79 15.00 -16.51
C LEU A 443 -11.48 16.23 -15.86
N THR A 444 -11.31 16.46 -14.55
CA THR A 444 -11.86 17.62 -13.85
C THR A 444 -11.06 18.92 -14.09
N SER A 445 -9.74 18.86 -14.15
CA SER A 445 -8.87 20.05 -14.26
C SER A 445 -8.74 20.64 -15.67
N THR A 446 -8.94 19.84 -16.73
CA THR A 446 -8.85 20.31 -18.13
C THR A 446 -10.19 20.35 -18.86
N SER A 447 -11.21 19.65 -18.36
CA SER A 447 -12.57 19.69 -18.88
C SER A 447 -13.60 19.83 -17.76
N THR A 448 -13.80 21.05 -17.27
CA THR A 448 -14.91 21.33 -16.35
C THR A 448 -16.24 21.08 -17.07
N LYS A 449 -16.77 19.87 -16.86
CA LYS A 449 -17.89 19.19 -17.52
C LYS A 449 -17.69 18.97 -19.02
N LEU A 450 -17.09 17.84 -19.41
CA LEU A 450 -17.24 17.29 -20.76
C LEU A 450 -18.75 17.13 -20.99
N THR A 451 -19.43 18.02 -21.71
CA THR A 451 -20.89 17.95 -21.92
C THR A 451 -21.13 18.05 -23.41
N TYR A 452 -21.96 17.16 -23.97
CA TYR A 452 -22.51 17.40 -25.29
C TYR A 452 -23.51 18.55 -25.16
N SER A 453 -23.07 19.75 -25.54
CA SER A 453 -23.85 20.98 -25.41
C SER A 453 -24.27 21.51 -26.78
N ASP A 454 -25.43 22.19 -26.81
CA ASP A 454 -25.91 22.95 -27.97
C ASP A 454 -25.09 24.23 -28.22
N ASP A 455 -24.15 24.57 -27.32
CA ASP A 455 -23.14 25.59 -27.54
C ASP A 455 -21.89 25.00 -28.23
N ALA A 456 -21.53 25.55 -29.40
CA ALA A 456 -20.37 25.14 -30.17
C ALA A 456 -19.04 25.24 -29.40
N ALA A 457 -18.90 26.14 -28.43
CA ALA A 457 -17.69 26.24 -27.60
C ALA A 457 -17.60 25.10 -26.57
N GLU A 458 -18.73 24.59 -26.10
CA GLU A 458 -18.81 23.46 -25.17
C GLU A 458 -18.83 22.12 -25.91
N PHE A 459 -19.31 22.07 -27.15
CA PHE A 459 -19.23 20.90 -28.04
C PHE A 459 -17.81 20.32 -28.09
N TYR A 460 -16.79 21.17 -28.20
CA TYR A 460 -15.40 20.74 -28.25
C TYR A 460 -14.78 20.37 -26.89
N LYS A 461 -15.57 20.49 -25.81
CA LYS A 461 -15.26 19.87 -24.53
C LYS A 461 -15.80 18.43 -24.47
N SER A 462 -16.37 17.84 -25.52
CA SER A 462 -16.83 16.42 -25.47
C SER A 462 -15.71 15.40 -25.72
N TYR A 463 -14.50 15.87 -26.01
CA TYR A 463 -13.32 15.05 -26.27
C TYR A 463 -12.05 15.82 -25.90
N SER A 464 -10.93 15.12 -25.72
CA SER A 464 -9.64 15.76 -25.45
C SER A 464 -9.10 16.44 -26.71
N VAL A 465 -9.05 17.77 -26.69
CA VAL A 465 -8.57 18.58 -27.84
C VAL A 465 -7.04 18.53 -28.02
N LYS A 466 -6.31 18.01 -27.03
CA LYS A 466 -4.87 17.75 -27.03
C LYS A 466 -4.60 16.39 -26.38
N LEU A 467 -3.37 15.90 -26.52
CA LEU A 467 -2.89 14.74 -25.77
C LEU A 467 -2.72 15.09 -24.29
N GLU A 468 -3.29 14.26 -23.42
CA GLU A 468 -3.10 14.37 -21.96
C GLU A 468 -2.12 13.29 -21.48
N SER A 469 -1.32 13.61 -20.48
CA SER A 469 -0.41 12.65 -19.84
C SER A 469 -1.12 12.04 -18.63
N VAL A 470 -1.18 10.71 -18.56
CA VAL A 470 -1.75 9.99 -17.41
C VAL A 470 -0.80 8.86 -17.03
N GLY A 471 -0.22 8.95 -15.83
CA GLY A 471 0.89 8.06 -15.43
C GLY A 471 2.02 8.08 -16.46
N ASP A 472 2.39 6.90 -16.95
CA ASP A 472 3.42 6.68 -17.98
C ASP A 472 2.90 6.77 -19.43
N TYR A 473 1.60 7.05 -19.61
CA TYR A 473 0.92 7.02 -20.90
C TYR A 473 0.45 8.41 -21.37
N TYR A 474 0.18 8.51 -22.68
CA TYR A 474 -0.51 9.64 -23.29
C TYR A 474 -1.86 9.20 -23.80
N CYS A 475 -2.93 9.91 -23.44
CA CYS A 475 -4.29 9.48 -23.72
C CYS A 475 -5.07 10.52 -24.53
N LEU A 476 -5.94 10.02 -25.43
CA LEU A 476 -7.03 10.78 -26.03
C LEU A 476 -8.36 10.24 -25.51
N PHE A 477 -9.31 11.12 -25.21
CA PHE A 477 -10.59 10.79 -24.60
C PHE A 477 -11.75 11.24 -25.48
N ILE A 478 -12.82 10.46 -25.51
CA ILE A 478 -14.12 10.87 -26.05
C ILE A 478 -15.24 10.50 -25.09
N LYS A 479 -16.17 11.42 -24.92
CA LYS A 479 -17.42 11.17 -24.21
C LYS A 479 -18.40 10.44 -25.12
N LEU A 480 -19.04 9.39 -24.61
CA LEU A 480 -20.07 8.64 -25.32
C LEU A 480 -21.47 8.89 -24.78
N GLY A 481 -21.61 9.17 -23.48
CA GLY A 481 -22.91 9.40 -22.87
C GLY A 481 -22.84 10.07 -21.50
N GLU A 482 -23.98 10.62 -21.09
CA GLU A 482 -24.28 10.96 -19.71
C GLU A 482 -25.32 9.95 -19.21
N GLY A 483 -25.14 9.46 -17.99
CA GLY A 483 -26.26 8.88 -17.27
C GLY A 483 -27.34 9.94 -17.05
N GLU A 484 -28.52 9.49 -16.64
CA GLU A 484 -29.55 10.41 -16.18
C GLU A 484 -28.97 11.27 -15.05
N GLU A 485 -29.29 12.57 -15.08
CA GLU A 485 -28.94 13.42 -13.96
C GLU A 485 -29.61 12.85 -12.73
N PRO A 486 -28.82 12.41 -11.72
CA PRO A 486 -29.43 11.96 -10.49
C PRO A 486 -30.28 13.12 -10.00
N THR A 487 -31.53 12.86 -9.66
CA THR A 487 -32.35 13.89 -9.01
C THR A 487 -32.19 13.70 -7.53
N LEU A 488 -32.17 14.81 -6.79
CA LEU A 488 -32.22 14.76 -5.35
C LEU A 488 -33.42 13.94 -4.85
N GLU A 489 -34.56 13.99 -5.56
CA GLU A 489 -35.75 13.22 -5.23
C GLU A 489 -35.52 11.70 -5.31
N ASN A 490 -34.84 11.22 -6.34
CA ASN A 490 -34.59 9.79 -6.54
C ASN A 490 -33.41 9.27 -5.71
N SER A 491 -32.42 10.13 -5.43
CA SER A 491 -31.17 9.77 -4.73
C SER A 491 -31.24 10.02 -3.23
N ARG A 492 -32.34 10.60 -2.74
CA ARG A 492 -32.47 11.09 -1.36
C ARG A 492 -32.14 10.06 -0.29
N ASP A 493 -32.69 8.85 -0.43
CA ASP A 493 -32.51 7.78 0.56
C ASP A 493 -31.06 7.27 0.58
N GLU A 494 -30.43 7.20 -0.60
CA GLU A 494 -29.02 6.82 -0.76
C GLU A 494 -28.09 7.88 -0.17
N ILE A 495 -28.33 9.17 -0.47
CA ILE A 495 -27.59 10.29 0.13
C ILE A 495 -27.68 10.23 1.65
N ILE A 496 -28.89 10.08 2.20
CA ILE A 496 -29.07 9.98 3.65
C ILE A 496 -28.29 8.78 4.20
N GLN A 497 -28.27 7.65 3.49
CA GLN A 497 -27.51 6.47 3.90
C GLN A 497 -25.99 6.74 3.89
N GLN A 498 -25.44 7.31 2.82
CA GLN A 498 -24.01 7.64 2.70
C GLN A 498 -23.59 8.67 3.75
N MET A 499 -24.34 9.76 3.89
CA MET A 499 -24.13 10.75 4.95
C MET A 499 -24.17 10.09 6.34
N THR A 500 -25.09 9.16 6.57
CA THR A 500 -25.18 8.42 7.84
C THR A 500 -23.94 7.56 8.10
N GLU A 501 -23.42 6.87 7.09
CA GLU A 501 -22.19 6.07 7.22
C GLU A 501 -20.95 6.97 7.41
N ASP A 502 -20.88 8.11 6.73
CA ASP A 502 -19.79 9.09 6.89
C ASP A 502 -19.73 9.69 8.29
N LEU A 503 -20.88 9.83 8.97
CA LEU A 503 -20.90 10.25 10.37
C LEU A 503 -20.15 9.27 11.30
N TYR A 504 -19.91 8.02 10.89
CA TYR A 504 -19.16 7.05 11.67
C TYR A 504 -17.64 7.20 11.54
N LYS A 505 -17.17 7.81 10.45
CA LYS A 505 -15.77 7.93 10.06
C LYS A 505 -15.10 9.16 10.69
N VAL A 506 -13.81 9.05 11.02
CA VAL A 506 -12.95 10.20 11.37
C VAL A 506 -11.53 9.98 10.83
N GLY A 507 -11.09 10.86 9.92
CA GLY A 507 -9.86 10.64 9.17
C GLY A 507 -9.96 9.35 8.34
N GLU A 508 -8.93 8.52 8.38
CA GLU A 508 -8.90 7.21 7.71
C GLU A 508 -9.60 6.09 8.50
N ASN A 509 -10.08 6.35 9.72
CA ASN A 509 -10.74 5.32 10.54
C ASN A 509 -12.26 5.33 10.30
N GLU A 510 -12.75 4.30 9.61
CA GLU A 510 -14.16 4.17 9.21
C GLU A 510 -15.15 3.96 10.37
N LYS A 511 -14.66 3.50 11.54
CA LYS A 511 -15.50 3.11 12.69
C LYS A 511 -15.24 3.94 13.94
N ALA A 512 -14.49 5.05 13.85
CA ALA A 512 -14.08 5.86 15.00
C ALA A 512 -15.27 6.27 15.90
N ASN A 513 -16.36 6.81 15.35
CA ASN A 513 -17.50 7.22 16.16
C ASN A 513 -18.32 6.04 16.71
N ILE A 514 -18.23 4.86 16.08
CA ILE A 514 -18.81 3.61 16.59
C ILE A 514 -17.98 3.11 17.79
N GLU A 515 -16.66 3.05 17.67
CA GLU A 515 -15.75 2.64 18.75
C GLU A 515 -15.84 3.56 19.96
N ARG A 516 -16.01 4.87 19.73
CA ARG A 516 -16.31 5.87 20.75
C ARG A 516 -17.50 5.44 21.62
N MET A 517 -18.56 4.90 21.03
CA MET A 517 -19.75 4.50 21.78
C MET A 517 -19.51 3.28 22.68
N TYR A 518 -18.56 2.40 22.35
CA TYR A 518 -18.17 1.30 23.25
C TYR A 518 -17.59 1.83 24.57
N TYR A 519 -16.71 2.83 24.48
CA TYR A 519 -16.16 3.49 25.66
C TYR A 519 -17.22 4.25 26.46
N VAL A 520 -18.11 4.99 25.78
CA VAL A 520 -19.22 5.71 26.42
C VAL A 520 -20.14 4.75 27.20
N ARG A 521 -20.57 3.62 26.59
CA ARG A 521 -21.46 2.66 27.27
C ARG A 521 -20.83 2.11 28.55
N ARG A 522 -19.55 1.73 28.49
CA ARG A 522 -18.82 1.21 29.65
C ARG A 522 -18.70 2.26 30.77
N GLN A 523 -18.42 3.52 30.40
CA GLN A 523 -18.30 4.63 31.35
C GLN A 523 -19.65 4.99 31.99
N GLU A 524 -20.72 5.10 31.20
CA GLU A 524 -22.08 5.37 31.69
C GLU A 524 -22.60 4.23 32.58
N SER A 525 -22.18 3.00 32.30
CA SER A 525 -22.43 1.81 33.14
C SER A 525 -21.55 1.76 34.40
N GLY A 526 -20.70 2.76 34.61
CA GLY A 526 -19.90 2.94 35.82
C GLY A 526 -18.73 1.98 35.96
N LEU A 527 -18.10 1.57 34.84
CA LEU A 527 -16.94 0.69 34.82
C LEU A 527 -15.84 1.17 35.79
N LYS A 528 -15.36 0.23 36.61
CA LYS A 528 -14.21 0.40 37.50
C LYS A 528 -13.31 -0.82 37.39
N ILE A 529 -12.06 -0.61 36.97
CA ILE A 529 -11.05 -1.67 36.88
C ILE A 529 -10.15 -1.61 38.12
N TYR A 530 -10.14 -2.69 38.89
CA TYR A 530 -9.42 -2.82 40.15
C TYR A 530 -8.07 -3.51 40.03
N ASP A 531 -7.84 -4.25 38.94
CA ASP A 531 -6.51 -4.69 38.56
C ASP A 531 -5.74 -3.53 37.94
N LYS A 532 -4.63 -3.13 38.57
CA LYS A 532 -3.91 -1.90 38.21
C LYS A 532 -3.12 -2.03 36.92
N PHE A 533 -2.70 -3.24 36.55
CA PHE A 533 -2.02 -3.47 35.29
C PHE A 533 -3.01 -3.34 34.13
N ILE A 534 -4.16 -4.02 34.24
CA ILE A 534 -5.24 -3.94 33.24
C ILE A 534 -5.80 -2.51 33.14
N GLU A 535 -5.99 -1.82 34.27
CA GLU A 535 -6.46 -0.43 34.28
C GLU A 535 -5.50 0.51 33.55
N ALA A 536 -4.19 0.34 33.70
CA ALA A 536 -3.19 1.15 33.02
C ALA A 536 -3.21 0.96 31.49
N ILE A 537 -3.34 -0.29 31.01
CA ILE A 537 -3.48 -0.56 29.57
C ILE A 537 -4.81 -0.01 29.04
N TYR A 538 -5.91 -0.20 29.77
CA TYR A 538 -7.21 0.31 29.35
C TYR A 538 -7.22 1.84 29.28
N GLU A 539 -6.66 2.52 30.28
CA GLU A 539 -6.48 3.97 30.30
C GLU A 539 -5.62 4.44 29.12
N TYR A 540 -4.53 3.73 28.83
CA TYR A 540 -3.68 4.01 27.68
C TYR A 540 -4.47 3.91 26.36
N ASN A 541 -5.12 2.77 26.08
CA ASN A 541 -5.89 2.55 24.85
C ASN A 541 -6.97 3.61 24.66
N TYR A 542 -7.64 3.96 25.75
CA TYR A 542 -8.66 4.99 25.78
C TYR A 542 -8.09 6.37 25.46
N ASN A 543 -7.04 6.81 26.16
CA ASN A 543 -6.45 8.13 25.93
C ASN A 543 -5.86 8.25 24.52
N THR A 544 -5.17 7.21 24.04
CA THR A 544 -4.59 7.18 22.69
C THR A 544 -5.67 7.27 21.61
N PHE A 545 -6.75 6.51 21.74
CA PHE A 545 -7.89 6.60 20.83
C PHE A 545 -8.43 8.04 20.75
N TYR A 546 -8.62 8.71 21.89
CA TYR A 546 -9.11 10.09 21.92
C TYR A 546 -8.07 11.15 21.52
N SER A 547 -6.77 10.89 21.62
CA SER A 547 -5.72 11.86 21.28
C SER A 547 -5.24 11.75 19.83
N THR A 548 -5.39 10.58 19.20
CA THR A 548 -4.89 10.30 17.84
C THR A 548 -5.99 10.15 16.80
N THR A 549 -7.18 9.67 17.19
CA THR A 549 -8.29 9.41 16.28
C THR A 549 -9.40 10.44 16.40
N LEU A 550 -9.65 10.96 17.62
CA LEU A 550 -10.66 11.98 17.90
C LEU A 550 -10.02 13.27 18.45
N SER A 551 -10.85 14.29 18.74
CA SER A 551 -10.40 15.52 19.41
C SER A 551 -10.43 15.38 20.94
N GLU A 552 -9.34 15.78 21.62
CA GLU A 552 -9.24 15.81 23.09
C GLU A 552 -10.26 16.74 23.77
N THR A 553 -10.87 17.69 23.03
CA THR A 553 -11.79 18.69 23.60
C THR A 553 -13.18 18.16 23.93
N ASP A 554 -13.55 17.01 23.37
CA ASP A 554 -14.96 16.56 23.30
C ASP A 554 -15.23 15.35 24.21
N PHE A 555 -14.36 15.11 25.18
CA PHE A 555 -14.38 13.85 25.90
C PHE A 555 -13.93 13.93 27.38
N ASP A 556 -14.56 13.09 28.23
CA ASP A 556 -14.33 13.04 29.68
C ASP A 556 -13.03 12.29 30.02
N GLU A 557 -12.07 12.91 30.72
CA GLU A 557 -10.86 12.23 31.19
C GLU A 557 -11.18 10.91 31.94
N TYR A 558 -10.43 9.83 31.64
CA TYR A 558 -10.61 8.53 32.28
C TYR A 558 -10.42 8.64 33.80
N LYS A 559 -11.43 8.22 34.57
CA LYS A 559 -11.38 8.28 36.03
C LYS A 559 -10.92 6.95 36.62
N THR A 560 -9.62 6.87 36.92
CA THR A 560 -9.02 5.69 37.55
C THR A 560 -9.65 5.30 38.90
N SER A 561 -9.65 4.01 39.17
CA SER A 561 -10.26 3.39 40.35
C SER A 561 -9.41 3.62 41.59
N ARG A 562 -9.91 4.42 42.54
CA ARG A 562 -9.13 4.82 43.74
C ARG A 562 -8.91 3.72 44.80
N LYS A 563 -9.59 2.58 44.73
CA LYS A 563 -9.56 1.54 45.79
C LYS A 563 -9.24 0.16 45.21
N ASN A 564 -8.19 -0.50 45.69
CA ASN A 564 -7.87 -1.87 45.25
C ASN A 564 -8.82 -2.91 45.88
N LYS A 565 -9.23 -3.93 45.11
CA LYS A 565 -9.98 -5.10 45.57
C LYS A 565 -9.14 -6.37 45.36
N LYS A 566 -9.11 -7.28 46.34
CA LYS A 566 -8.25 -8.49 46.29
C LYS A 566 -8.77 -9.64 45.43
N LYS A 567 -10.06 -9.65 45.09
CA LYS A 567 -10.74 -10.78 44.44
C LYS A 567 -11.59 -10.39 43.23
N ILE A 568 -11.55 -9.12 42.85
CA ILE A 568 -12.43 -8.55 41.84
C ILE A 568 -11.55 -7.74 40.92
N VAL A 569 -11.57 -8.09 39.63
CA VAL A 569 -10.82 -7.44 38.55
C VAL A 569 -11.53 -6.19 38.09
N ALA A 570 -12.85 -6.25 37.86
CA ALA A 570 -13.63 -5.09 37.46
C ALA A 570 -15.06 -5.15 38.00
N VAL A 571 -15.70 -3.99 38.04
CA VAL A 571 -17.15 -3.86 38.30
C VAL A 571 -17.77 -2.95 37.26
N VAL A 572 -18.91 -3.37 36.70
CA VAL A 572 -19.71 -2.60 35.74
C VAL A 572 -21.18 -2.94 35.95
N ASP A 573 -22.05 -1.93 36.06
CA ASP A 573 -23.50 -2.12 36.28
C ASP A 573 -23.85 -3.22 37.32
N GLY A 574 -23.11 -3.24 38.43
CA GLY A 574 -23.28 -4.22 39.51
C GLY A 574 -22.74 -5.64 39.24
N LEU A 575 -22.33 -5.97 38.01
CA LEU A 575 -21.56 -7.17 37.70
C LEU A 575 -20.17 -7.06 38.32
N GLU A 576 -19.74 -8.07 39.09
CA GLU A 576 -18.36 -8.20 39.55
C GLU A 576 -17.65 -9.31 38.76
N ILE A 577 -16.54 -8.97 38.10
CA ILE A 577 -15.70 -9.95 37.38
C ILE A 577 -14.54 -10.34 38.29
N THR A 578 -14.35 -11.64 38.52
CA THR A 578 -13.25 -12.18 39.34
C THR A 578 -12.06 -12.62 38.49
N PRO A 579 -10.86 -12.76 39.08
CA PRO A 579 -9.70 -13.35 38.40
C PRO A 579 -9.98 -14.76 37.86
N ASP A 580 -10.74 -15.58 38.61
CA ASP A 580 -11.06 -16.94 38.20
C ASP A 580 -11.92 -16.95 36.92
N GLN A 581 -12.86 -16.01 36.79
CA GLN A 581 -13.68 -15.87 35.58
C GLN A 581 -12.85 -15.40 34.38
N LEU A 582 -12.01 -14.38 34.57
CA LEU A 582 -11.15 -13.88 33.50
C LEU A 582 -10.13 -14.93 33.05
N PHE A 583 -9.57 -15.70 33.99
CA PHE A 583 -8.63 -16.78 33.69
C PHE A 583 -9.28 -17.88 32.86
N ALA A 584 -10.49 -18.33 33.21
CA ALA A 584 -11.18 -19.38 32.46
C ALA A 584 -11.41 -19.01 30.99
N GLU A 585 -11.69 -17.73 30.69
CA GLU A 585 -11.84 -17.25 29.30
C GLU A 585 -10.51 -17.25 28.52
N MET A 586 -9.40 -16.91 29.18
CA MET A 586 -8.08 -16.84 28.54
C MET A 586 -7.39 -18.22 28.44
N GLU A 587 -7.55 -19.07 29.46
CA GLU A 587 -6.89 -20.37 29.59
C GLU A 587 -7.23 -21.29 28.41
N ALA A 588 -8.51 -21.36 28.04
CA ALA A 588 -9.00 -22.22 26.97
C ALA A 588 -8.43 -21.83 25.59
N LYS A 589 -8.23 -20.52 25.35
CA LYS A 589 -7.80 -19.98 24.06
C LYS A 589 -6.29 -19.96 23.89
N TYR A 590 -5.58 -19.55 24.93
CA TYR A 590 -4.16 -19.18 24.82
C TYR A 590 -3.25 -20.00 25.74
N GLY A 591 -3.81 -20.83 26.63
CA GLY A 591 -3.03 -21.56 27.63
C GLY A 591 -1.96 -22.49 27.05
N ALA A 592 -2.22 -23.10 25.88
CA ALA A 592 -1.26 -23.98 25.20
C ALA A 592 0.02 -23.24 24.78
N THR A 593 -0.11 -22.02 24.24
CA THR A 593 1.01 -21.19 23.79
C THR A 593 1.96 -20.85 24.93
N TYR A 594 1.43 -20.49 26.11
CA TYR A 594 2.28 -20.20 27.28
C TYR A 594 2.90 -21.44 27.89
N VAL A 595 2.22 -22.60 27.86
CA VAL A 595 2.83 -23.87 28.27
C VAL A 595 4.08 -24.13 27.45
N LYS A 596 4.01 -24.02 26.12
CA LYS A 596 5.19 -24.14 25.25
C LYS A 596 6.27 -23.14 25.67
N SER A 597 5.94 -21.85 25.80
CA SER A 597 6.91 -20.81 26.18
C SER A 597 7.66 -21.10 27.49
N TYR A 598 6.95 -21.57 28.53
CA TYR A 598 7.59 -21.93 29.81
C TYR A 598 8.45 -23.19 29.72
N VAL A 599 8.03 -24.18 28.93
CA VAL A 599 8.80 -25.40 28.69
C VAL A 599 10.05 -25.10 27.86
N ASP A 600 9.96 -24.24 26.86
CA ASP A 600 11.10 -23.80 26.05
C ASP A 600 12.14 -23.09 26.91
N GLN A 601 11.71 -22.12 27.74
CA GLN A 601 12.61 -21.48 28.69
C GLN A 601 13.22 -22.50 29.65
N TYR A 602 12.46 -23.50 30.09
CA TYR A 602 12.98 -24.59 30.91
C TYR A 602 14.05 -25.41 30.17
N TYR A 603 13.83 -25.82 28.93
CA TYR A 603 14.83 -26.58 28.15
C TYR A 603 16.13 -25.79 27.99
N ILE A 604 16.04 -24.50 27.63
CA ILE A 604 17.21 -23.64 27.43
C ILE A 604 17.97 -23.45 28.74
N ILE A 605 17.30 -22.94 29.78
CA ILE A 605 17.95 -22.62 31.06
C ILE A 605 18.37 -23.89 31.82
N ASN A 606 17.69 -25.02 31.62
CA ASN A 606 18.04 -26.31 32.24
C ASN A 606 19.06 -27.13 31.42
N SER A 607 19.54 -26.61 30.29
CA SER A 607 20.64 -27.21 29.54
C SER A 607 21.94 -27.28 30.37
N ASP A 608 22.93 -27.99 29.86
CA ASP A 608 24.25 -28.06 30.49
C ASP A 608 25.13 -26.82 30.19
N PHE A 609 24.67 -25.94 29.28
CA PHE A 609 25.35 -24.68 28.95
C PHE A 609 25.17 -23.60 30.03
N ASN A 610 24.14 -23.71 30.86
CA ASN A 610 23.90 -22.75 31.93
C ASN A 610 24.69 -23.10 33.20
N THR A 611 25.85 -22.47 33.34
CA THR A 611 26.74 -22.61 34.51
C THR A 611 26.59 -21.48 35.52
N SER A 612 25.71 -20.51 35.26
CA SER A 612 25.67 -19.23 36.01
C SER A 612 24.46 -19.13 36.93
N LEU A 613 23.26 -19.38 36.41
CA LEU A 613 22.03 -19.30 37.19
C LEU A 613 21.00 -20.30 36.69
N ASN A 614 20.88 -21.43 37.39
CA ASN A 614 19.84 -22.42 37.13
C ASN A 614 19.03 -22.70 38.41
N PRO A 615 17.76 -22.25 38.49
CA PRO A 615 16.92 -22.46 39.67
C PRO A 615 16.52 -23.93 39.90
N TRP A 616 16.72 -24.81 38.91
CA TRP A 616 16.33 -26.23 38.96
C TRP A 616 17.51 -27.20 39.18
N LYS A 617 18.77 -26.73 39.07
CA LYS A 617 20.00 -27.50 39.34
C LYS A 617 20.80 -26.98 40.56
N ASP A 618 20.27 -26.01 41.31
CA ASP A 618 20.97 -25.33 42.42
C ASP A 618 22.31 -24.70 42.00
N ILE A 619 22.34 -24.11 40.80
CA ILE A 619 23.51 -23.41 40.26
C ILE A 619 23.31 -21.90 40.46
N GLU A 620 24.25 -21.25 41.16
CA GLU A 620 24.22 -19.82 41.42
C GLU A 620 25.63 -19.23 41.57
N ASP A 621 26.12 -18.55 40.53
CA ASP A 621 27.30 -17.68 40.62
C ASP A 621 26.90 -16.32 41.21
N LYS A 622 27.03 -16.20 42.53
CA LYS A 622 26.60 -15.01 43.27
C LYS A 622 27.33 -13.73 42.87
N ASP A 623 28.61 -13.83 42.51
CA ASP A 623 29.40 -12.65 42.15
C ASP A 623 29.06 -12.19 40.74
N TYR A 624 28.90 -13.12 39.79
CA TYR A 624 28.45 -12.82 38.44
C TYR A 624 27.02 -12.28 38.40
N ILE A 625 26.07 -12.89 39.12
CA ILE A 625 24.69 -12.40 39.22
C ILE A 625 24.65 -10.99 39.80
N LYS A 626 25.43 -10.72 40.87
CA LYS A 626 25.50 -9.38 41.46
C LYS A 626 26.09 -8.34 40.50
N SER A 627 26.99 -8.76 39.62
CA SER A 627 27.53 -7.93 38.54
C SER A 627 26.43 -7.59 37.52
N LEU A 628 25.71 -8.60 37.01
CA LEU A 628 24.62 -8.42 36.03
C LEU A 628 23.47 -7.55 36.56
N LEU A 629 23.07 -7.73 37.81
CA LEU A 629 22.04 -6.88 38.44
C LEU A 629 22.45 -5.39 38.47
N LYS A 630 23.76 -5.09 38.53
CA LYS A 630 24.26 -3.72 38.47
C LYS A 630 24.36 -3.19 37.05
N SER A 631 24.87 -3.98 36.11
CA SER A 631 25.04 -3.55 34.73
C SER A 631 23.68 -3.39 34.04
N ASP A 632 22.82 -4.40 34.13
CA ASP A 632 21.68 -4.55 33.21
C ASP A 632 20.37 -4.07 33.86
N ILE A 633 20.20 -4.28 35.17
CA ILE A 633 18.92 -4.00 35.84
C ILE A 633 18.90 -2.64 36.55
N SER A 634 20.03 -2.17 37.10
CA SER A 634 20.04 -1.01 37.99
C SER A 634 19.66 0.31 37.30
N SER A 635 20.14 0.55 36.07
CA SER A 635 19.78 1.74 35.30
C SER A 635 18.30 1.71 34.88
N PHE A 636 17.82 0.54 34.49
CA PHE A 636 16.42 0.34 34.11
C PHE A 636 15.48 0.54 35.31
N LYS A 637 15.82 0.00 36.49
CA LYS A 637 15.13 0.27 37.76
C LYS A 637 15.17 1.74 38.15
N GLN A 638 16.32 2.42 38.00
CA GLN A 638 16.42 3.85 38.30
C GLN A 638 15.50 4.66 37.40
N ASN A 639 15.45 4.36 36.10
CA ASN A 639 14.55 5.02 35.17
C ASN A 639 13.07 4.83 35.59
N PHE A 640 12.71 3.64 36.09
CA PHE A 640 11.40 3.38 36.66
C PHE A 640 11.15 4.25 37.91
N GLU A 641 12.11 4.32 38.83
CA GLU A 641 12.02 5.13 40.04
C GLU A 641 11.99 6.65 39.77
N LEU A 642 12.44 7.09 38.59
CA LEU A 642 12.42 8.48 38.13
C LEU A 642 11.16 8.85 37.32
N ASP A 643 10.15 7.98 37.28
CA ASP A 643 8.94 8.16 36.46
C ASP A 643 9.25 8.31 34.96
N TYR A 644 10.35 7.72 34.47
CA TYR A 644 10.64 7.69 33.04
C TYR A 644 9.85 6.61 32.29
N PHE A 645 9.15 5.70 32.96
CA PHE A 645 8.21 4.78 32.29
C PHE A 645 6.82 5.42 32.17
N THR A 646 6.83 6.68 31.72
CA THR A 646 5.65 7.51 31.41
C THR A 646 5.58 7.75 29.90
N TYR A 647 4.42 8.21 29.41
CA TYR A 647 4.05 8.35 27.99
C TYR A 647 5.12 8.93 27.03
N ALA A 648 6.13 9.66 27.50
CA ALA A 648 7.07 10.41 26.65
C ALA A 648 8.45 9.75 26.41
N TYR A 649 8.89 8.76 27.19
CA TYR A 649 10.30 8.33 27.21
C TYR A 649 10.62 7.10 26.34
N LEU A 650 9.61 6.33 25.92
CA LEU A 650 9.81 4.96 25.40
C LEU A 650 9.41 4.76 23.94
N ALA A 651 9.30 5.83 23.14
CA ALA A 651 9.02 5.73 21.69
C ALA A 651 10.00 4.78 20.93
N TYR A 652 11.16 4.47 21.52
CA TYR A 652 12.15 3.53 21.00
C TYR A 652 11.82 2.03 21.23
N TYR A 653 10.96 1.69 22.21
CA TYR A 653 10.65 0.30 22.59
C TYR A 653 9.19 -0.12 22.28
N GLY A 654 8.48 0.69 21.48
CA GLY A 654 7.05 0.55 21.26
C GLY A 654 6.20 1.28 22.31
N TYR A 655 4.93 1.48 21.98
CA TYR A 655 3.97 2.24 22.78
C TYR A 655 3.51 1.44 24.02
N ILE A 656 3.91 1.89 25.22
CA ILE A 656 3.74 1.15 26.49
C ILE A 656 2.84 1.95 27.46
N PRO A 657 1.95 1.30 28.23
CA PRO A 657 1.14 1.93 29.27
C PRO A 657 1.96 2.69 30.32
N ASN A 658 1.37 3.72 30.92
CA ASN A 658 2.03 4.54 31.95
C ASN A 658 2.15 3.79 33.29
N PHE A 659 3.39 3.51 33.72
CA PHE A 659 3.68 2.89 35.02
C PHE A 659 4.49 3.86 35.90
N PRO A 660 3.84 4.64 36.78
CA PRO A 660 4.56 5.54 37.67
C PRO A 660 5.39 4.76 38.70
N ALA A 661 6.44 5.37 39.25
CA ALA A 661 7.27 4.83 40.32
C ALA A 661 6.43 4.37 41.53
N SER A 662 5.29 5.03 41.76
CA SER A 662 4.32 4.66 42.79
C SER A 662 3.64 3.30 42.57
N TYR A 663 3.65 2.75 41.36
CA TYR A 663 3.24 1.37 41.04
C TYR A 663 4.14 0.35 41.74
N GLY A 664 5.41 0.72 41.97
CA GLY A 664 6.39 -0.09 42.69
C GLY A 664 7.13 -1.06 41.78
N TRP A 665 8.46 -0.98 41.82
CA TRP A 665 9.37 -1.75 40.94
C TRP A 665 9.09 -3.26 40.93
N LYS A 666 8.84 -3.85 42.10
CA LYS A 666 8.54 -5.29 42.21
C LYS A 666 7.25 -5.66 41.47
N ASN A 667 6.22 -4.82 41.52
CA ASN A 667 4.96 -5.08 40.81
C ASN A 667 5.16 -4.90 39.31
N PHE A 668 5.92 -3.87 38.91
CA PHE A 668 6.23 -3.61 37.51
C PHE A 668 6.94 -4.81 36.87
N ILE A 669 8.03 -5.33 37.45
CA ILE A 669 8.74 -6.47 36.85
C ILE A 669 7.93 -7.76 36.86
N HIS A 670 7.04 -7.93 37.85
CA HIS A 670 6.14 -9.07 37.93
C HIS A 670 5.08 -9.02 36.83
N ASP A 671 4.31 -7.93 36.74
CA ASP A 671 3.18 -7.85 35.82
C ASP A 671 3.61 -7.59 34.37
N TYR A 672 4.73 -6.89 34.15
CA TYR A 672 5.21 -6.54 32.81
C TYR A 672 6.13 -7.62 32.20
N PHE A 673 7.01 -8.23 32.99
CA PHE A 673 7.96 -9.26 32.50
C PHE A 673 7.65 -10.67 32.99
N GLY A 674 6.71 -10.86 33.93
CA GLY A 674 6.44 -12.18 34.52
C GLY A 674 7.51 -12.64 35.53
N ALA A 675 8.33 -11.73 36.06
CA ALA A 675 9.44 -12.06 36.95
C ALA A 675 9.15 -11.71 38.42
N ASN A 676 9.30 -12.67 39.33
CA ASN A 676 9.05 -12.48 40.77
C ASN A 676 10.21 -11.79 41.50
N SER A 677 11.38 -11.72 40.87
CA SER A 677 12.59 -11.12 41.40
C SER A 677 13.46 -10.52 40.29
N GLU A 678 14.32 -9.57 40.64
CA GLU A 678 15.31 -9.01 39.69
C GLU A 678 16.24 -10.10 39.13
N LYS A 679 16.50 -11.15 39.91
CA LYS A 679 17.31 -12.30 39.50
C LYS A 679 16.62 -13.13 38.43
N GLU A 680 15.30 -13.28 38.50
CA GLU A 680 14.53 -13.98 37.46
C GLU A 680 14.55 -13.23 36.12
N LEU A 681 14.65 -11.90 36.11
CA LEU A 681 14.80 -11.14 34.86
C LEU A 681 16.01 -11.59 34.05
N LEU A 682 17.10 -12.00 34.71
CA LEU A 682 18.33 -12.43 34.03
C LEU A 682 18.15 -13.73 33.22
N ILE A 683 17.17 -14.58 33.58
CA ILE A 683 16.88 -15.86 32.92
C ILE A 683 15.52 -15.86 32.20
N ASN A 684 14.83 -14.72 32.16
CA ASN A 684 13.50 -14.59 31.59
C ASN A 684 13.59 -14.34 30.08
N ARG A 685 12.88 -15.16 29.30
CA ARG A 685 12.80 -15.03 27.83
C ARG A 685 12.21 -13.68 27.41
N ASN A 686 11.11 -13.28 28.01
CA ASN A 686 10.34 -12.07 27.63
C ASN A 686 11.07 -10.75 27.91
N TYR A 687 11.98 -10.72 28.89
CA TYR A 687 12.84 -9.56 29.15
C TYR A 687 14.07 -9.52 28.22
N GLY A 688 14.43 -10.65 27.60
CA GLY A 688 15.76 -10.79 26.98
C GLY A 688 16.85 -10.86 28.05
N GLY A 689 16.62 -11.64 29.11
CA GLY A 689 17.57 -11.77 30.22
C GLY A 689 18.97 -12.16 29.75
N LYS A 690 20.01 -11.49 30.27
CA LYS A 690 21.38 -11.69 29.79
C LYS A 690 21.85 -13.15 29.89
N ILE A 691 21.48 -13.87 30.95
CA ILE A 691 21.80 -15.29 31.10
C ILE A 691 20.95 -16.14 30.14
N TYR A 692 19.68 -15.79 29.91
CA TYR A 692 18.86 -16.47 28.91
C TYR A 692 19.48 -16.36 27.51
N ILE A 693 19.85 -15.15 27.09
CA ILE A 693 20.47 -14.91 25.77
C ILE A 693 21.79 -15.66 25.64
N ASP A 694 22.70 -15.53 26.62
CA ASP A 694 24.02 -16.19 26.55
C ASP A 694 23.89 -17.74 26.56
N VAL A 695 22.84 -18.29 27.19
CA VAL A 695 22.58 -19.75 27.18
C VAL A 695 21.86 -20.16 25.89
N LEU A 696 20.93 -19.34 25.38
CA LEU A 696 20.27 -19.57 24.11
C LEU A 696 21.30 -19.61 22.99
N GLU A 697 22.20 -18.63 22.91
CA GLU A 697 23.32 -18.59 21.95
C GLU A 697 24.10 -19.91 21.96
N LYS A 698 24.56 -20.36 23.13
CA LYS A 698 25.29 -21.64 23.28
C LYS A 698 24.44 -22.87 22.94
N TYR A 699 23.15 -22.82 23.23
CA TYR A 699 22.23 -23.90 22.91
C TYR A 699 22.01 -23.99 21.41
N THR A 700 21.76 -22.86 20.73
CA THR A 700 21.72 -22.75 19.28
C THR A 700 23.05 -23.25 18.69
N GLU A 701 24.19 -22.83 19.25
CA GLU A 701 25.54 -23.35 18.97
C GLU A 701 25.69 -24.87 19.04
N SER A 702 24.98 -25.50 19.96
CA SER A 702 25.01 -26.96 20.10
C SER A 702 24.06 -27.71 19.16
N LEU A 703 22.99 -27.04 18.72
CA LEU A 703 22.07 -27.57 17.72
C LEU A 703 22.64 -27.38 16.31
N TYR A 704 23.57 -26.44 16.15
CA TYR A 704 24.39 -26.34 14.95
C TYR A 704 25.16 -27.63 14.76
N ASN A 705 24.89 -28.25 13.62
CA ASN A 705 25.80 -29.22 13.07
C ASN A 705 26.54 -28.50 11.96
N PHE A 706 27.85 -28.33 12.11
CA PHE A 706 28.68 -27.81 11.02
C PHE A 706 28.44 -28.62 9.73
N GLU A 707 28.17 -29.93 9.83
CA GLU A 707 27.79 -30.73 8.66
C GLU A 707 26.48 -30.30 8.01
N ARG A 708 25.50 -29.75 8.75
CA ARG A 708 24.25 -29.23 8.13
C ARG A 708 24.46 -27.91 7.40
N ILE A 709 25.27 -27.01 7.97
CA ILE A 709 25.64 -25.76 7.28
C ILE A 709 26.54 -26.11 6.10
N LYS A 710 27.43 -27.07 6.24
CA LYS A 710 28.26 -27.60 5.15
C LYS A 710 27.41 -28.26 4.07
N GLU A 711 26.42 -29.07 4.42
CA GLU A 711 25.43 -29.60 3.47
C GLU A 711 24.64 -28.48 2.79
N ALA A 712 24.25 -27.43 3.52
CA ALA A 712 23.56 -26.26 2.95
C ALA A 712 24.48 -25.43 2.03
N MET A 713 25.76 -25.23 2.41
CA MET A 713 26.78 -24.58 1.58
C MET A 713 27.13 -25.43 0.34
N GLU A 714 27.19 -26.76 0.48
CA GLU A 714 27.41 -27.73 -0.61
C GLU A 714 26.20 -27.80 -1.54
N LYS A 715 24.97 -27.71 -1.03
CA LYS A 715 23.75 -27.62 -1.83
C LYS A 715 23.69 -26.28 -2.56
N ALA A 716 23.93 -25.18 -1.83
CA ALA A 716 24.00 -23.84 -2.41
C ALA A 716 25.05 -23.80 -3.53
N GLN A 717 26.17 -24.51 -3.39
CA GLN A 717 27.21 -24.57 -4.43
C GLN A 717 26.69 -25.02 -5.80
N ASP A 718 25.72 -25.95 -5.85
CA ASP A 718 25.11 -26.39 -7.11
C ASP A 718 24.14 -25.34 -7.70
N GLU A 719 23.71 -24.37 -6.88
CA GLU A 719 22.74 -23.30 -7.21
C GLU A 719 23.40 -21.91 -7.27
N VAL A 720 24.69 -21.78 -6.93
CA VAL A 720 25.39 -20.49 -6.80
C VAL A 720 25.80 -19.94 -8.16
N TYR A 721 25.35 -18.71 -8.38
CA TYR A 721 25.83 -17.83 -9.40
C TYR A 721 26.00 -16.42 -8.82
N LYS A 722 26.81 -15.61 -9.49
CA LYS A 722 26.78 -14.16 -9.32
C LYS A 722 26.97 -13.48 -10.67
N VAL A 723 25.97 -12.72 -11.08
CA VAL A 723 25.91 -12.09 -12.39
C VAL A 723 25.44 -10.64 -12.32
N ASP A 724 26.04 -9.78 -13.13
CA ASP A 724 25.45 -8.51 -13.55
C ASP A 724 24.70 -8.78 -14.85
N VAL A 725 23.43 -8.36 -14.92
CA VAL A 725 22.60 -8.63 -16.10
C VAL A 725 21.92 -7.38 -16.64
N MET A 726 21.67 -7.45 -17.94
CA MET A 726 20.77 -6.55 -18.65
C MET A 726 19.52 -7.34 -19.01
N ASN A 727 18.36 -6.86 -18.60
CA ASN A 727 17.09 -7.55 -18.75
C ASN A 727 16.16 -6.69 -19.62
N LEU A 728 15.76 -7.23 -20.77
CA LEU A 728 14.69 -6.67 -21.58
C LEU A 728 13.42 -7.48 -21.31
N ILE A 729 12.42 -6.81 -20.76
CA ILE A 729 11.14 -7.41 -20.39
C ILE A 729 10.12 -7.07 -21.46
N ILE A 730 9.37 -8.07 -21.91
CA ILE A 730 8.22 -7.93 -22.79
C ILE A 730 6.98 -8.35 -22.01
N SER A 731 6.02 -7.43 -21.86
CA SER A 731 4.83 -7.61 -21.04
C SER A 731 3.54 -7.19 -21.77
N VAL A 732 2.40 -7.51 -21.17
CA VAL A 732 1.10 -6.88 -21.47
C VAL A 732 0.62 -6.16 -20.22
N ASP A 733 -0.12 -5.09 -20.44
CA ASP A 733 -0.74 -4.25 -19.41
C ASP A 733 -2.07 -3.79 -20.04
N TYR A 734 -3.14 -4.51 -19.73
CA TYR A 734 -4.46 -4.35 -20.33
C TYR A 734 -5.21 -3.14 -19.76
N ASP A 735 -5.01 -2.84 -18.47
CA ASP A 735 -5.66 -1.73 -17.77
C ASP A 735 -4.83 -0.44 -17.77
N TYR A 736 -3.60 -0.50 -18.26
CA TYR A 736 -2.67 0.62 -18.38
C TYR A 736 -2.36 1.27 -17.03
N ASP A 737 -2.29 0.47 -15.97
CA ASP A 737 -1.93 0.92 -14.62
C ASP A 737 -0.40 1.04 -14.40
N GLY A 738 0.39 0.56 -15.37
CA GLY A 738 1.86 0.56 -15.31
C GLY A 738 2.47 -0.72 -14.71
N THR A 739 1.63 -1.68 -14.31
CA THR A 739 2.00 -2.97 -13.77
C THR A 739 1.74 -4.07 -14.81
N PRO A 740 2.70 -4.97 -15.08
CA PRO A 740 2.47 -6.10 -15.96
C PRO A 740 1.37 -7.03 -15.46
N ASP A 741 0.44 -7.39 -16.33
CA ASP A 741 -0.54 -8.44 -16.04
C ASP A 741 0.14 -9.81 -15.89
N THR A 742 -0.30 -10.55 -14.88
CA THR A 742 0.34 -11.81 -14.51
C THR A 742 0.17 -12.86 -15.61
N LYS A 743 1.29 -13.44 -16.02
CA LYS A 743 1.38 -14.59 -16.92
C LYS A 743 1.30 -15.89 -16.11
N LEU A 744 0.60 -16.90 -16.64
CA LEU A 744 0.60 -18.24 -16.05
C LEU A 744 1.92 -18.97 -16.34
N VAL A 745 2.60 -19.42 -15.28
CA VAL A 745 3.83 -20.23 -15.31
C VAL A 745 3.75 -21.35 -14.26
N GLU A 746 4.75 -22.24 -14.23
CA GLU A 746 4.73 -23.39 -13.32
C GLU A 746 4.77 -22.96 -11.85
N SER A 747 5.52 -21.90 -11.53
CA SER A 747 5.68 -21.40 -10.16
C SER A 747 4.43 -20.76 -9.55
N ASN A 748 3.45 -20.32 -10.35
CA ASN A 748 2.24 -19.63 -9.87
C ASN A 748 0.93 -20.35 -10.24
N LYS A 749 0.99 -21.58 -10.78
CA LYS A 749 -0.17 -22.35 -11.24
C LYS A 749 -1.23 -22.66 -10.17
N ASP A 750 -0.83 -22.61 -8.89
CA ASP A 750 -1.70 -22.90 -7.75
C ASP A 750 -2.45 -21.64 -7.28
N ASP A 751 -1.95 -20.44 -7.63
CA ASP A 751 -2.56 -19.15 -7.26
C ASP A 751 -3.26 -18.47 -8.46
N VAL A 752 -2.84 -18.75 -9.69
CA VAL A 752 -3.41 -18.21 -10.93
C VAL A 752 -4.06 -19.33 -11.73
N THR A 753 -5.37 -19.25 -11.94
CA THR A 753 -6.16 -20.34 -12.57
C THR A 753 -6.52 -20.11 -14.03
N GLU A 754 -6.37 -18.89 -14.54
CA GLU A 754 -6.64 -18.52 -15.94
C GLU A 754 -5.44 -17.77 -16.55
N GLU A 755 -5.07 -18.08 -17.80
CA GLU A 755 -4.01 -17.39 -18.53
C GLU A 755 -4.54 -16.08 -19.11
N ASN A 756 -3.96 -14.96 -18.66
CA ASN A 756 -4.36 -13.62 -19.11
C ASN A 756 -3.86 -13.30 -20.52
N TRP A 757 -2.81 -14.00 -21.00
CA TRP A 757 -2.22 -13.76 -22.31
C TRP A 757 -2.88 -14.59 -23.43
N THR A 758 -3.07 -13.98 -24.59
CA THR A 758 -3.51 -14.75 -25.78
C THR A 758 -2.38 -15.61 -26.35
N PRO A 759 -2.68 -16.75 -27.01
CA PRO A 759 -1.66 -17.56 -27.67
C PRO A 759 -0.85 -16.80 -28.72
N GLU A 760 -1.47 -15.85 -29.43
CA GLU A 760 -0.81 -15.00 -30.41
C GLU A 760 0.18 -14.03 -29.75
N GLN A 761 -0.17 -13.40 -28.63
CA GLN A 761 0.74 -12.51 -27.89
C GLN A 761 1.96 -13.26 -27.37
N ILE A 762 1.81 -14.51 -26.93
CA ILE A 762 2.92 -15.36 -26.51
C ILE A 762 3.89 -15.59 -27.68
N GLU A 763 3.39 -16.00 -28.85
CA GLU A 763 4.22 -16.22 -30.05
C GLU A 763 4.92 -14.93 -30.50
N LEU A 764 4.19 -13.81 -30.47
CA LEU A 764 4.72 -12.50 -30.85
C LEU A 764 5.76 -11.97 -29.85
N ALA A 765 5.65 -12.27 -28.56
CA ALA A 765 6.64 -11.86 -27.58
C ALA A 765 7.99 -12.58 -27.81
N GLU A 766 7.97 -13.87 -28.12
CA GLU A 766 9.17 -14.63 -28.47
C GLU A 766 9.81 -14.13 -29.78
N GLU A 767 8.97 -13.84 -30.79
CA GLU A 767 9.43 -13.26 -32.06
C GLU A 767 10.02 -11.86 -31.86
N LEU A 768 9.40 -11.02 -31.02
CA LEU A 768 9.88 -9.67 -30.69
C LEU A 768 11.23 -9.71 -29.99
N ALA A 769 11.40 -10.58 -28.99
CA ALA A 769 12.69 -10.77 -28.33
C ALA A 769 13.78 -11.10 -29.34
N THR A 770 13.53 -12.09 -30.19
CA THR A 770 14.48 -12.52 -31.24
C THR A 770 14.82 -11.38 -32.21
N LEU A 771 13.80 -10.63 -32.64
CA LEU A 771 13.97 -9.49 -33.53
C LEU A 771 14.86 -8.41 -32.90
N ILE A 772 14.58 -8.02 -31.66
CA ILE A 772 15.35 -7.01 -30.93
C ILE A 772 16.78 -7.48 -30.76
N MET A 773 16.99 -8.68 -30.23
CA MET A 773 18.34 -9.18 -29.94
C MET A 773 19.20 -9.37 -31.20
N THR A 774 18.57 -9.53 -32.38
CA THR A 774 19.28 -9.66 -33.66
C THR A 774 19.58 -8.30 -34.33
N ARG A 775 18.79 -7.26 -34.03
CA ARG A 775 18.80 -5.98 -34.78
C ARG A 775 18.98 -4.74 -33.92
N TYR A 776 19.18 -4.84 -32.61
CA TYR A 776 19.33 -3.68 -31.71
C TYR A 776 20.49 -2.74 -32.13
N ASP A 777 21.51 -3.24 -32.83
CA ASP A 777 22.60 -2.42 -33.36
C ASP A 777 22.15 -1.40 -34.43
N GLU A 778 20.96 -1.55 -34.99
CA GLU A 778 20.42 -0.65 -36.02
C GLU A 778 19.98 0.72 -35.46
N VAL A 779 19.56 0.79 -34.19
CA VAL A 779 19.01 2.04 -33.61
C VAL A 779 20.12 3.01 -33.20
N LEU A 780 21.31 2.50 -32.88
CA LEU A 780 22.43 3.33 -32.45
C LEU A 780 23.77 2.74 -32.91
N ALA A 781 24.46 3.48 -33.78
CA ALA A 781 25.69 3.02 -34.44
C ALA A 781 26.91 2.88 -33.51
N THR A 782 26.96 3.66 -32.42
CA THR A 782 28.06 3.66 -31.45
C THR A 782 27.50 3.79 -30.03
N GLY A 783 27.97 2.97 -29.11
CA GLY A 783 27.48 2.94 -27.73
C GLY A 783 27.69 1.56 -27.14
N THR A 784 27.52 1.42 -25.83
CA THR A 784 27.43 0.11 -25.20
C THR A 784 26.15 -0.60 -25.63
N ILE A 785 26.09 -1.92 -25.43
CA ILE A 785 24.87 -2.70 -25.67
C ILE A 785 23.69 -2.12 -24.90
N SER A 786 23.90 -1.75 -23.66
CA SER A 786 22.88 -1.09 -22.86
C SER A 786 22.39 0.22 -23.47
N ASP A 787 23.28 1.07 -23.97
CA ASP A 787 22.86 2.33 -24.59
C ASP A 787 21.94 2.04 -25.77
N LYS A 788 22.27 0.98 -26.54
CA LYS A 788 21.47 0.54 -27.68
C LYS A 788 20.13 -0.07 -27.27
N LEU A 789 20.08 -0.91 -26.22
CA LEU A 789 18.82 -1.50 -25.73
C LEU A 789 17.90 -0.46 -25.07
N THR A 790 18.46 0.51 -24.34
CA THR A 790 17.71 1.69 -23.87
C THR A 790 17.13 2.46 -25.05
N GLU A 791 17.92 2.68 -26.11
CA GLU A 791 17.45 3.34 -27.32
C GLU A 791 16.38 2.50 -28.05
N VAL A 792 16.50 1.17 -28.05
CA VAL A 792 15.45 0.28 -28.59
C VAL A 792 14.12 0.51 -27.87
N VAL A 793 14.11 0.63 -26.54
CA VAL A 793 12.89 0.93 -25.78
C VAL A 793 12.28 2.26 -26.23
N THR A 794 13.10 3.31 -26.39
CA THR A 794 12.64 4.61 -26.90
C THR A 794 12.06 4.48 -28.32
N VAL A 795 12.78 3.82 -29.23
CA VAL A 795 12.33 3.61 -30.62
C VAL A 795 11.05 2.78 -30.68
N TYR A 796 10.90 1.77 -29.81
CA TYR A 796 9.66 1.01 -29.69
C TYR A 796 8.50 1.87 -29.18
N LYS A 797 8.73 2.67 -28.12
CA LYS A 797 7.71 3.60 -27.60
C LYS A 797 7.27 4.61 -28.66
N ASP A 798 8.16 5.06 -29.53
CA ASP A 798 7.87 6.01 -30.60
C ASP A 798 7.36 5.37 -31.91
N ALA A 799 7.56 4.06 -32.09
CA ALA A 799 7.14 3.36 -33.30
C ALA A 799 5.62 3.46 -33.53
N LYS A 800 5.24 3.50 -34.81
CA LYS A 800 3.87 3.65 -35.27
C LYS A 800 3.09 2.33 -35.08
N TYR A 801 1.79 2.45 -34.80
CA TYR A 801 0.85 1.33 -34.82
C TYR A 801 0.48 0.97 -36.28
N GLU A 802 1.46 0.50 -37.05
CA GLU A 802 1.28 0.14 -38.45
C GLU A 802 2.08 -1.12 -38.79
N VAL A 803 1.41 -2.11 -39.39
CA VAL A 803 2.08 -3.32 -39.85
C VAL A 803 2.72 -3.06 -41.22
N VAL A 804 4.05 -2.89 -41.23
CA VAL A 804 4.82 -2.72 -42.46
C VAL A 804 5.15 -4.07 -43.08
N ASN A 805 4.69 -4.32 -44.30
CA ASN A 805 5.03 -5.53 -45.04
C ASN A 805 6.49 -5.48 -45.52
N ASN A 806 7.36 -6.35 -44.97
CA ASN A 806 8.81 -6.40 -45.20
C ASN A 806 9.56 -5.16 -44.67
N PRO A 807 9.61 -4.97 -43.34
CA PRO A 807 10.24 -3.81 -42.73
C PRO A 807 11.75 -3.76 -43.03
N THR A 808 12.26 -2.58 -43.36
CA THR A 808 13.68 -2.35 -43.67
C THR A 808 14.46 -1.77 -42.50
N THR A 809 13.79 -1.15 -41.54
CA THR A 809 14.35 -0.69 -40.27
C THR A 809 13.74 -1.45 -39.09
N LEU A 810 14.38 -1.37 -37.91
CA LEU A 810 13.83 -1.95 -36.68
C LEU A 810 12.55 -1.25 -36.23
N GLU A 811 12.49 0.09 -36.33
CA GLU A 811 11.29 0.89 -36.05
C GLU A 811 10.07 0.44 -36.88
N GLU A 812 10.25 0.21 -38.19
CA GLU A 812 9.20 -0.29 -39.08
C GLU A 812 8.71 -1.69 -38.69
N ALA A 813 9.59 -2.50 -38.10
CA ALA A 813 9.24 -3.86 -37.68
C ALA A 813 8.43 -3.89 -36.38
N PHE A 814 8.56 -2.86 -35.53
CA PHE A 814 7.89 -2.81 -34.22
C PHE A 814 6.37 -2.66 -34.29
N GLY A 815 5.82 -2.09 -35.35
CA GLY A 815 4.39 -1.84 -35.44
C GLY A 815 3.51 -3.09 -35.32
N LYS A 816 3.99 -4.26 -35.79
CA LYS A 816 3.31 -5.55 -35.60
C LYS A 816 3.05 -5.88 -34.12
N TYR A 817 4.04 -5.64 -33.27
CA TYR A 817 4.00 -6.02 -31.86
C TYR A 817 3.26 -4.99 -31.00
N LYS A 818 3.35 -3.70 -31.35
CA LYS A 818 2.55 -2.66 -30.72
C LYS A 818 1.06 -2.86 -30.96
N VAL A 819 0.68 -3.25 -32.18
CA VAL A 819 -0.72 -3.56 -32.51
C VAL A 819 -1.22 -4.78 -31.73
N ALA A 820 -0.33 -5.68 -31.28
CA ALA A 820 -0.65 -6.82 -30.43
C ALA A 820 -0.74 -6.50 -28.92
N GLY A 821 -0.54 -5.23 -28.52
CA GLY A 821 -0.59 -4.80 -27.13
C GLY A 821 0.68 -5.09 -26.32
N LEU A 822 1.76 -5.54 -26.96
CA LEU A 822 3.02 -5.82 -26.26
C LEU A 822 3.72 -4.53 -25.85
N GLN A 823 4.29 -4.53 -24.65
CA GLN A 823 5.12 -3.47 -24.11
C GLN A 823 6.54 -3.97 -23.90
N ILE A 824 7.51 -3.06 -23.91
CA ILE A 824 8.91 -3.40 -23.59
C ILE A 824 9.49 -2.45 -22.54
N LYS A 825 10.27 -3.04 -21.64
CA LYS A 825 11.04 -2.33 -20.61
C LYS A 825 12.48 -2.85 -20.63
N PHE A 826 13.44 -1.96 -20.37
CA PHE A 826 14.83 -2.33 -20.19
C PHE A 826 15.29 -1.95 -18.79
N GLU A 827 15.96 -2.87 -18.13
CA GLU A 827 16.55 -2.65 -16.83
C GLU A 827 17.93 -3.30 -16.71
N LYS A 828 18.72 -2.76 -15.77
CA LYS A 828 20.00 -3.31 -15.39
C LYS A 828 19.96 -3.67 -13.92
N SER A 829 20.53 -4.82 -13.64
CA SER A 829 20.70 -5.30 -12.28
C SER A 829 22.11 -5.78 -12.09
N ALA A 830 22.74 -5.29 -11.03
CA ALA A 830 24.08 -5.70 -10.63
C ALA A 830 23.98 -6.67 -9.46
N ASN A 831 24.89 -7.63 -9.41
CA ASN A 831 25.04 -8.60 -8.33
C ASN A 831 23.79 -9.47 -8.09
N TYR A 832 23.10 -9.91 -9.14
CA TYR A 832 22.13 -10.99 -8.97
C TYR A 832 22.87 -12.28 -8.63
N ASP A 833 22.40 -12.92 -7.58
CA ASP A 833 22.92 -14.17 -7.07
C ASP A 833 21.76 -15.10 -6.68
N HIS A 834 22.10 -16.30 -6.24
CA HIS A 834 21.15 -17.33 -5.80
C HIS A 834 20.26 -16.89 -4.61
N THR A 835 20.65 -15.86 -3.85
CA THR A 835 19.89 -15.30 -2.73
C THR A 835 18.95 -14.17 -3.14
N SER A 836 19.03 -13.72 -4.39
CA SER A 836 18.21 -12.64 -4.90
C SER A 836 16.73 -13.05 -4.91
N SER A 837 15.85 -12.14 -4.48
CA SER A 837 14.39 -12.34 -4.44
C SER A 837 13.79 -12.29 -5.85
N LEU A 838 14.03 -13.35 -6.62
CA LEU A 838 13.60 -13.56 -8.00
C LEU A 838 12.68 -14.79 -8.07
N VAL A 839 11.81 -14.81 -9.08
CA VAL A 839 11.03 -16.01 -9.42
C VAL A 839 11.95 -17.14 -9.89
N GLU A 840 11.55 -18.38 -9.62
CA GLU A 840 12.42 -19.55 -9.76
C GLU A 840 12.90 -19.75 -11.21
N GLU A 841 12.02 -19.53 -12.20
CA GLU A 841 12.39 -19.61 -13.61
C GLU A 841 13.51 -18.62 -13.99
N PHE A 842 13.56 -17.46 -13.33
CA PHE A 842 14.62 -16.48 -13.56
C PHE A 842 15.94 -16.92 -12.90
N LYS A 843 15.89 -17.48 -11.69
CA LYS A 843 17.08 -18.01 -11.00
C LYS A 843 17.73 -19.15 -11.80
N ASP A 844 16.93 -20.07 -12.31
CA ASP A 844 17.38 -21.19 -13.13
C ASP A 844 18.19 -20.73 -14.35
N VAL A 845 17.69 -19.70 -15.05
CA VAL A 845 18.38 -19.14 -16.22
C VAL A 845 19.68 -18.42 -15.81
N MET A 846 19.69 -17.70 -14.68
CA MET A 846 20.92 -17.03 -14.22
C MET A 846 22.02 -18.04 -13.87
N LEU A 847 21.62 -19.15 -13.24
CA LEU A 847 22.49 -20.27 -12.93
C LEU A 847 23.04 -20.92 -14.22
N GLU A 848 22.20 -21.17 -15.22
CA GLU A 848 22.64 -21.73 -16.50
C GLU A 848 23.67 -20.82 -17.20
N MET A 849 23.42 -19.51 -17.24
CA MET A 849 24.32 -18.55 -17.85
C MET A 849 25.66 -18.45 -17.12
N TRP A 850 25.64 -18.46 -15.79
CA TRP A 850 26.86 -18.44 -14.99
C TRP A 850 27.67 -19.74 -15.14
N ASN A 851 27.02 -20.91 -15.09
CA ASN A 851 27.67 -22.20 -15.30
C ASN A 851 28.36 -22.26 -16.67
N TYR A 852 27.71 -21.77 -17.72
CA TYR A 852 28.33 -21.66 -19.03
C TYR A 852 29.58 -20.76 -19.01
N ALA A 853 29.50 -19.60 -18.35
CA ALA A 853 30.64 -18.69 -18.24
C ALA A 853 31.81 -19.37 -17.49
N ASN A 854 31.51 -20.05 -16.40
CA ASN A 854 32.48 -20.78 -15.58
C ASN A 854 33.16 -21.93 -16.37
N ASP A 855 32.37 -22.82 -16.98
CA ASP A 855 32.85 -23.99 -17.74
C ASP A 855 33.76 -23.60 -18.93
N ASN A 856 33.60 -22.38 -19.45
CA ASN A 856 34.37 -21.87 -20.58
C ASN A 856 35.49 -20.89 -20.17
N GLY A 857 35.72 -20.65 -18.87
CA GLY A 857 36.74 -19.73 -18.37
C GLY A 857 36.47 -18.26 -18.73
N LEU A 858 35.19 -17.87 -18.73
CA LEU A 858 34.69 -16.54 -19.11
C LEU A 858 34.21 -15.74 -17.89
N VAL A 859 34.52 -16.20 -16.68
CA VAL A 859 34.22 -15.49 -15.44
C VAL A 859 35.15 -14.29 -15.25
N TYR A 860 34.60 -13.26 -14.63
CA TYR A 860 35.24 -12.00 -14.30
C TYR A 860 36.07 -12.18 -13.03
N ASP A 861 37.39 -12.09 -13.18
CA ASP A 861 38.35 -12.02 -12.08
C ASP A 861 38.43 -10.58 -11.56
N SER A 862 37.81 -10.34 -10.40
CA SER A 862 37.81 -9.02 -9.76
C SER A 862 39.19 -8.59 -9.28
N LYS A 863 40.04 -9.51 -8.80
CA LYS A 863 41.39 -9.20 -8.31
C LYS A 863 42.30 -8.80 -9.48
N ALA A 864 42.25 -9.54 -10.59
CA ALA A 864 43.01 -9.17 -11.80
C ALA A 864 42.55 -7.82 -12.39
N ALA A 865 41.27 -7.48 -12.27
CA ALA A 865 40.74 -6.20 -12.72
C ALA A 865 41.18 -5.00 -11.87
N GLU A 866 41.37 -5.20 -10.56
CA GLU A 866 41.91 -4.18 -9.66
C GLU A 866 43.42 -3.97 -9.87
N ASP A 867 44.16 -5.06 -10.10
CA ASP A 867 45.61 -5.04 -10.27
C ASP A 867 46.07 -4.62 -11.68
N ASP A 868 45.24 -4.81 -12.72
CA ASP A 868 45.52 -4.42 -14.10
C ASP A 868 44.46 -3.46 -14.67
N THR A 869 44.85 -2.20 -14.79
CA THR A 869 44.04 -1.15 -15.45
C THR A 869 43.65 -1.43 -16.91
N ASN A 870 44.22 -2.47 -17.56
CA ASN A 870 43.86 -2.93 -18.90
C ASN A 870 43.09 -4.26 -18.91
N TYR A 871 42.65 -4.75 -17.75
CA TYR A 871 41.84 -5.95 -17.67
C TYR A 871 40.60 -5.82 -18.55
N THR A 872 40.40 -6.80 -19.42
CA THR A 872 39.26 -6.85 -20.34
C THR A 872 38.34 -7.96 -19.90
N ASN A 873 37.07 -7.64 -19.66
CA ASN A 873 36.05 -8.61 -19.29
C ASN A 873 36.00 -9.75 -20.34
N PRO A 874 36.20 -11.02 -19.92
CA PRO A 874 36.29 -12.15 -20.84
C PRO A 874 34.95 -12.59 -21.45
N ILE A 875 33.82 -12.03 -21.01
CA ILE A 875 32.51 -12.35 -21.58
C ILE A 875 32.45 -12.10 -23.09
N VAL A 876 32.04 -13.14 -23.83
CA VAL A 876 31.83 -13.12 -25.28
C VAL A 876 30.42 -12.72 -25.67
N GLU A 877 30.22 -12.26 -26.90
CA GLU A 877 28.92 -11.82 -27.43
C GLU A 877 27.81 -12.88 -27.33
N ALA A 878 28.16 -14.18 -27.31
CA ALA A 878 27.20 -15.27 -27.16
C ALA A 878 26.52 -15.31 -25.78
N LEU A 879 27.25 -14.98 -24.70
CA LEU A 879 26.73 -14.89 -23.32
C LEU A 879 25.83 -13.68 -23.08
N LYS A 880 25.92 -12.70 -23.98
CA LYS A 880 25.04 -11.55 -23.93
C LYS A 880 23.67 -11.88 -24.46
N TYR A 881 23.48 -12.91 -25.30
CA TYR A 881 22.18 -13.05 -25.99
C TYR A 881 21.68 -14.49 -26.24
N ASN A 882 22.46 -15.55 -26.04
CA ASN A 882 22.14 -16.87 -26.64
C ASN A 882 22.21 -18.09 -25.70
N ILE A 883 22.04 -17.93 -24.38
CA ILE A 883 22.14 -19.04 -23.40
C ILE A 883 20.89 -19.08 -22.52
N VAL A 884 19.71 -19.07 -23.16
CA VAL A 884 18.44 -19.14 -22.45
C VAL A 884 17.74 -20.48 -22.74
N ASN A 885 18.00 -21.12 -23.90
CA ASN A 885 17.47 -22.44 -24.20
C ASN A 885 18.26 -23.16 -25.32
N LYS A 886 18.32 -24.50 -25.26
CA LYS A 886 18.91 -25.41 -26.27
C LYS A 886 18.34 -25.25 -27.69
N ASP A 887 17.19 -24.59 -27.81
CA ASP A 887 16.47 -24.35 -29.06
C ASP A 887 16.77 -22.98 -29.75
N GLN A 888 17.73 -22.19 -29.24
CA GLN A 888 18.11 -20.86 -29.76
C GLN A 888 17.09 -19.72 -29.54
N ASN A 889 16.20 -19.84 -28.55
CA ASN A 889 15.30 -18.74 -28.17
C ASN A 889 16.05 -17.70 -27.31
N TYR A 890 15.82 -16.42 -27.61
CA TYR A 890 16.46 -15.28 -26.94
C TYR A 890 15.77 -14.86 -25.63
N ALA A 891 14.64 -15.47 -25.27
CA ALA A 891 13.84 -15.12 -24.09
C ALA A 891 13.21 -16.34 -23.40
N PHE A 892 12.86 -16.18 -22.13
CA PHE A 892 12.12 -17.14 -21.30
C PHE A 892 10.94 -16.45 -20.61
N ALA A 893 9.92 -17.22 -20.21
CA ALA A 893 8.73 -16.69 -19.55
C ALA A 893 8.85 -16.74 -18.02
N THR A 894 8.32 -15.72 -17.37
CA THR A 894 8.05 -15.66 -15.92
C THR A 894 6.60 -15.22 -15.70
N SER A 895 6.17 -15.14 -14.43
CA SER A 895 4.88 -14.56 -14.05
C SER A 895 4.71 -13.09 -14.47
N TYR A 896 5.81 -12.37 -14.77
CA TYR A 896 5.80 -10.95 -15.13
C TYR A 896 6.00 -10.69 -16.63
N GLY A 897 6.04 -11.74 -17.46
CA GLY A 897 6.17 -11.64 -18.91
C GLY A 897 7.38 -12.41 -19.46
N PHE A 898 7.87 -11.99 -20.64
CA PHE A 898 9.01 -12.60 -21.31
C PHE A 898 10.29 -11.80 -21.06
N HIS A 899 11.36 -12.49 -20.71
CA HIS A 899 12.64 -11.92 -20.33
C HIS A 899 13.72 -12.32 -21.32
N ALA A 900 14.28 -11.33 -22.02
CA ALA A 900 15.52 -11.49 -22.79
C ALA A 900 16.68 -10.95 -21.96
N VAL A 901 17.47 -11.88 -21.40
CA VAL A 901 18.52 -11.55 -20.45
C VAL A 901 19.91 -11.75 -21.05
N ALA A 902 20.79 -10.81 -20.73
CA ALA A 902 22.19 -10.76 -21.13
C ALA A 902 23.09 -10.67 -19.90
N VAL A 903 24.16 -11.46 -19.84
CA VAL A 903 25.16 -11.31 -18.78
C VAL A 903 26.19 -10.24 -19.16
N GLU A 904 26.29 -9.19 -18.36
CA GLU A 904 27.33 -8.17 -18.44
C GLU A 904 28.60 -8.61 -17.73
N LYS A 905 28.48 -9.25 -16.56
CA LYS A 905 29.58 -9.89 -15.83
C LYS A 905 29.08 -11.16 -15.16
N ALA A 906 29.84 -12.24 -15.25
CA ALA A 906 29.67 -13.43 -14.42
C ALA A 906 30.89 -13.46 -13.52
N TYR A 907 30.73 -13.37 -12.21
CA TYR A 907 31.85 -13.28 -11.29
C TYR A 907 32.47 -14.66 -11.06
N ASP A 908 33.79 -14.71 -10.86
CA ASP A 908 34.47 -15.94 -10.45
C ASP A 908 33.95 -16.42 -9.10
N PHE A 909 34.00 -17.73 -8.90
CA PHE A 909 33.51 -18.39 -7.70
C PHE A 909 34.38 -18.00 -6.50
N VAL A 910 33.74 -17.54 -5.43
CA VAL A 910 34.43 -17.39 -4.14
C VAL A 910 34.58 -18.79 -3.57
N ASP A 911 35.80 -19.24 -3.25
CA ASP A 911 36.00 -20.57 -2.63
C ASP A 911 35.17 -20.71 -1.34
N GLN A 912 34.70 -21.92 -1.02
CA GLN A 912 34.03 -22.15 0.26
C GLN A 912 35.01 -21.93 1.42
N PRO A 913 34.57 -21.28 2.52
CA PRO A 913 35.39 -21.15 3.71
C PRO A 913 35.51 -22.52 4.41
N THR A 914 36.69 -22.79 4.95
CA THR A 914 36.94 -23.93 5.83
C THR A 914 36.29 -23.75 7.19
N GLU A 915 36.12 -24.84 7.94
CA GLU A 915 35.55 -24.80 9.30
C GLU A 915 36.32 -23.84 10.23
N ASP A 916 37.65 -23.77 10.08
CA ASP A 916 38.48 -22.89 10.90
C ASP A 916 38.41 -21.43 10.44
N GLU A 917 38.24 -21.18 9.14
CA GLU A 917 37.97 -19.83 8.59
C GLU A 917 36.62 -19.30 9.09
N ILE A 918 35.57 -20.13 9.10
CA ILE A 918 34.24 -19.78 9.65
C ILE A 918 34.36 -19.46 11.14
N LYS A 919 35.04 -20.31 11.93
CA LYS A 919 35.24 -20.04 13.36
C LYS A 919 35.99 -18.75 13.61
N LEU A 920 37.00 -18.44 12.80
CA LEU A 920 37.73 -17.18 12.89
C LEU A 920 36.82 -16.00 12.55
N TYR A 921 36.02 -16.11 11.47
CA TYR A 921 35.03 -15.10 11.09
C TYR A 921 34.08 -14.81 12.25
N GLU A 922 33.43 -15.81 12.83
CA GLU A 922 32.51 -15.64 13.96
C GLU A 922 33.17 -15.02 15.19
N ALA A 923 34.33 -15.55 15.59
CA ALA A 923 35.07 -15.03 16.74
C ALA A 923 35.51 -13.58 16.54
N SER A 924 35.94 -13.23 15.31
CA SER A 924 36.34 -11.86 14.95
C SER A 924 35.17 -10.89 14.93
N THR A 925 34.00 -11.32 14.43
CA THR A 925 32.76 -10.54 14.46
C THR A 925 32.32 -10.29 15.89
N LYS A 926 32.27 -11.34 16.73
CA LYS A 926 31.94 -11.23 18.16
C LYS A 926 32.90 -10.29 18.90
N LEU A 927 34.22 -10.38 18.61
CA LEU A 927 35.23 -9.48 19.17
C LEU A 927 34.95 -8.01 18.79
N THR A 928 34.69 -7.76 17.51
CA THR A 928 34.45 -6.42 16.94
C THR A 928 33.19 -5.77 17.51
N GLU A 929 32.08 -6.51 17.58
CA GLU A 929 30.82 -6.05 18.18
C GLU A 929 30.97 -5.76 19.69
N THR A 930 31.70 -6.64 20.40
CA THR A 930 31.97 -6.47 21.83
C THR A 930 32.85 -5.25 22.08
N GLN A 931 33.84 -4.99 21.22
CA GLN A 931 34.67 -3.78 21.30
C GLN A 931 33.89 -2.50 21.00
N SER A 932 33.00 -2.53 20.02
CA SER A 932 32.10 -1.42 19.70
C SER A 932 31.17 -1.12 20.89
N SER A 933 30.63 -2.16 21.51
CA SER A 933 29.85 -2.07 22.75
C SER A 933 30.68 -1.51 23.92
N LEU A 934 31.94 -1.94 24.07
CA LEU A 934 32.87 -1.46 25.10
C LEU A 934 33.18 0.03 24.92
N THR A 935 33.43 0.46 23.68
CA THR A 935 33.67 1.87 23.34
C THR A 935 32.45 2.72 23.64
N THR A 936 31.26 2.24 23.26
CA THR A 936 29.98 2.91 23.57
C THR A 936 29.77 3.02 25.07
N ALA A 937 30.01 1.95 25.83
CA ALA A 937 29.88 1.96 27.29
C ALA A 937 30.87 2.94 27.96
N LYS A 938 32.12 3.02 27.47
CA LYS A 938 33.13 4.01 27.93
C LYS A 938 32.67 5.45 27.66
N LYS A 939 32.16 5.74 26.47
CA LYS A 939 31.59 7.06 26.12
C LYS A 939 30.38 7.42 26.97
N ASN A 940 29.50 6.46 27.23
CA ASN A 940 28.33 6.64 28.09
C ASN A 940 28.75 6.91 29.54
N LEU A 941 29.79 6.24 30.04
CA LEU A 941 30.37 6.50 31.36
C LEU A 941 30.91 7.94 31.48
N GLU A 942 31.59 8.45 30.46
CA GLU A 942 32.05 9.85 30.42
C GLU A 942 30.88 10.84 30.44
N SER A 943 29.79 10.50 29.76
CA SER A 943 28.60 11.35 29.62
C SER A 943 27.64 11.27 30.82
N ALA A 944 27.73 10.23 31.65
CA ALA A 944 26.85 9.98 32.80
C ALA A 944 27.06 10.94 34.01
N SER A 945 27.77 12.06 33.82
CA SER A 945 28.18 12.97 34.89
C SER A 945 26.99 13.42 35.76
N GLY A 946 27.06 13.12 37.05
CA GLY A 946 26.02 13.48 38.03
C GLY A 946 25.03 12.37 38.39
N ASN A 947 25.03 11.22 37.68
CA ASN A 947 24.20 10.05 38.02
C ASN A 947 25.09 8.88 38.51
N GLU A 948 25.23 8.72 39.83
CA GLU A 948 26.07 7.67 40.45
C GLU A 948 25.65 6.24 40.09
N THR A 949 24.36 6.00 39.86
CA THR A 949 23.83 4.69 39.49
C THR A 949 24.23 4.34 38.06
N ALA A 950 24.05 5.26 37.11
CA ALA A 950 24.49 5.08 35.72
C ALA A 950 26.01 4.89 35.65
N VAL A 951 26.79 5.68 36.40
CA VAL A 951 28.25 5.51 36.50
C VAL A 951 28.63 4.12 37.01
N THR A 952 27.90 3.59 37.99
CA THR A 952 28.17 2.24 38.54
C THR A 952 27.78 1.15 37.54
N SER A 953 26.65 1.28 36.87
CA SER A 953 26.17 0.35 35.83
C SER A 953 27.17 0.28 34.67
N TYR A 954 27.56 1.42 34.07
CA TYR A 954 28.52 1.42 32.97
C TYR A 954 29.90 0.90 33.36
N LYS A 955 30.39 1.17 34.58
CA LYS A 955 31.66 0.58 35.05
C LYS A 955 31.61 -0.95 35.14
N GLU A 956 30.48 -1.50 35.59
CA GLU A 956 30.32 -2.95 35.66
C GLU A 956 30.13 -3.56 34.26
N GLN A 957 29.37 -2.89 33.38
CA GLN A 957 29.23 -3.29 31.98
C GLN A 957 30.60 -3.30 31.26
N ILE A 958 31.41 -2.26 31.43
CA ILE A 958 32.79 -2.17 30.90
C ILE A 958 33.61 -3.36 31.38
N LYS A 959 33.58 -3.66 32.68
CA LYS A 959 34.32 -4.80 33.24
C LYS A 959 33.89 -6.14 32.63
N GLN A 960 32.60 -6.34 32.37
CA GLN A 960 32.11 -7.56 31.73
C GLN A 960 32.53 -7.63 30.25
N LEU A 961 32.41 -6.53 29.52
CA LEU A 961 32.83 -6.43 28.13
C LEU A 961 34.35 -6.62 27.99
N GLU A 962 35.17 -6.11 28.92
CA GLU A 962 36.61 -6.34 28.95
C GLU A 962 36.96 -7.83 29.06
N VAL A 963 36.22 -8.58 29.89
CA VAL A 963 36.39 -10.04 30.01
C VAL A 963 36.01 -10.76 28.72
N LYS A 964 34.88 -10.39 28.08
CA LYS A 964 34.48 -10.99 26.80
C LYS A 964 35.44 -10.62 25.67
N VAL A 965 35.95 -9.38 25.65
CA VAL A 965 37.00 -8.98 24.70
C VAL A 965 38.26 -9.82 24.93
N ASP A 966 38.66 -10.08 26.17
CA ASP A 966 39.80 -10.97 26.46
C ASP A 966 39.56 -12.41 25.99
N GLU A 967 38.35 -12.93 26.19
CA GLU A 967 37.94 -14.26 25.76
C GLU A 967 37.97 -14.39 24.23
N TYR A 968 37.27 -13.52 23.51
CA TYR A 968 37.22 -13.55 22.04
C TYR A 968 38.56 -13.18 21.41
N ALA A 969 39.34 -12.25 22.00
CA ALA A 969 40.70 -11.95 21.53
C ALA A 969 41.62 -13.17 21.63
N LYS A 970 41.48 -13.94 22.72
CA LYS A 970 42.24 -15.18 22.89
C LYS A 970 41.82 -16.23 21.86
N GLU A 971 40.51 -16.40 21.65
CA GLU A 971 39.96 -17.32 20.65
C GLU A 971 40.41 -16.97 19.23
N VAL A 972 40.30 -15.69 18.84
CA VAL A 972 40.79 -15.17 17.55
C VAL A 972 42.27 -15.48 17.36
N LYS A 973 43.12 -15.25 18.35
CA LYS A 973 44.56 -15.57 18.26
C LYS A 973 44.84 -17.06 18.10
N GLU A 974 44.15 -17.90 18.87
CA GLU A 974 44.29 -19.36 18.78
C GLU A 974 43.89 -19.84 17.37
N LEU A 975 42.86 -19.24 16.77
CA LEU A 975 42.40 -19.53 15.40
C LEU A 975 43.35 -18.97 14.33
N MET A 976 43.88 -17.75 14.50
CA MET A 976 44.90 -17.17 13.62
C MET A 976 46.16 -18.04 13.58
N GLU A 977 46.66 -18.48 14.75
CA GLU A 977 47.82 -19.38 14.84
C GLU A 977 47.54 -20.72 14.14
N LYS A 978 46.33 -21.25 14.30
CA LYS A 978 45.91 -22.50 13.66
C LYS A 978 45.83 -22.39 12.14
N LEU A 979 45.33 -21.26 11.62
CA LEU A 979 45.23 -20.95 10.19
C LEU A 979 46.56 -20.50 9.57
N GLY A 980 47.58 -20.24 10.39
CA GLY A 980 48.89 -19.78 9.92
C GLY A 980 48.91 -18.32 9.47
N LEU A 981 47.97 -17.51 9.97
CA LEU A 981 47.91 -16.06 9.73
C LEU A 981 48.98 -15.32 10.54
N ASP A 982 49.37 -14.13 10.10
CA ASP A 982 50.37 -13.33 10.82
C ASP A 982 49.78 -12.77 12.12
N LEU A 983 50.37 -13.15 13.25
CA LEU A 983 49.94 -12.66 14.56
C LEU A 983 50.27 -11.16 14.76
N GLU A 984 51.13 -10.56 13.92
CA GLU A 984 51.37 -9.11 13.93
C GLU A 984 50.15 -8.30 13.47
N ASP A 985 49.20 -8.91 12.74
CA ASP A 985 47.94 -8.28 12.34
C ASP A 985 46.94 -8.15 13.50
N PHE A 986 47.21 -8.83 14.62
CA PHE A 986 46.47 -8.68 15.87
C PHE A 986 47.09 -7.56 16.72
N ASP A 987 46.33 -6.52 17.01
CA ASP A 987 46.76 -5.46 17.94
C ASP A 987 46.59 -5.93 19.39
N ASP A 988 47.69 -6.33 20.03
CA ASP A 988 47.72 -6.75 21.43
C ASP A 988 47.25 -5.67 22.43
N GLU A 989 47.50 -4.39 22.13
CA GLU A 989 47.20 -3.27 23.03
C GLU A 989 45.71 -2.93 23.00
N ASN A 990 45.13 -2.86 21.80
CA ASN A 990 43.71 -2.53 21.60
C ASN A 990 42.81 -3.78 21.53
N LYS A 991 43.41 -4.97 21.44
CA LYS A 991 42.76 -6.28 21.26
C LYS A 991 41.93 -6.38 19.99
N THR A 992 42.27 -5.62 18.96
CA THR A 992 41.56 -5.57 17.68
C THR A 992 42.24 -6.47 16.66
N TYR A 993 41.46 -7.06 15.77
CA TYR A 993 41.96 -7.80 14.63
C TYR A 993 41.18 -7.35 13.39
N THR A 994 41.88 -7.06 12.30
CA THR A 994 41.25 -6.84 11.00
C THR A 994 41.21 -8.19 10.30
N LEU A 995 40.01 -8.75 10.12
CA LEU A 995 39.85 -10.04 9.45
C LEU A 995 40.42 -9.97 8.03
N ASP A 996 41.11 -11.03 7.63
CA ASP A 996 41.61 -11.20 6.26
C ASP A 996 40.46 -11.04 5.24
N GLU A 997 40.68 -10.22 4.22
CA GLU A 997 39.65 -9.86 3.23
C GLU A 997 39.15 -11.08 2.45
N ASP A 998 40.02 -12.08 2.21
CA ASP A 998 39.64 -13.32 1.52
C ASP A 998 38.72 -14.16 2.41
N ILE A 999 39.08 -14.36 3.68
CA ILE A 999 38.24 -15.09 4.66
C ILE A 999 36.88 -14.41 4.83
N SER A 1000 36.88 -13.08 4.95
CA SER A 1000 35.66 -12.27 5.08
C SER A 1000 34.74 -12.45 3.87
N ALA A 1001 35.30 -12.36 2.66
CA ALA A 1001 34.55 -12.53 1.41
C ALA A 1001 33.94 -13.93 1.29
N LYS A 1002 34.70 -14.99 1.64
CA LYS A 1002 34.20 -16.38 1.64
C LYS A 1002 33.05 -16.59 2.62
N CYS A 1003 33.20 -16.12 3.86
CA CYS A 1003 32.15 -16.33 4.86
C CYS A 1003 30.88 -15.54 4.53
N THR A 1004 31.02 -14.29 4.07
CA THR A 1004 29.86 -13.49 3.63
C THR A 1004 29.12 -14.15 2.46
N ALA A 1005 29.85 -14.75 1.51
CA ALA A 1005 29.25 -15.39 0.34
C ALA A 1005 28.56 -16.73 0.67
N TRP A 1006 29.14 -17.53 1.57
CA TRP A 1006 28.72 -18.91 1.79
C TRP A 1006 28.05 -19.14 3.13
N TYR A 1007 28.69 -18.66 4.19
CA TYR A 1007 28.33 -18.99 5.54
C TYR A 1007 27.07 -18.23 5.97
N ASP A 1008 26.98 -16.93 5.72
CA ASP A 1008 25.90 -16.11 6.27
C ASP A 1008 24.51 -16.51 5.74
N SER A 1009 24.39 -16.81 4.44
CA SER A 1009 23.15 -17.29 3.82
C SER A 1009 22.77 -18.70 4.33
N ALA A 1010 23.70 -19.65 4.25
CA ALA A 1010 23.47 -21.03 4.69
C ALA A 1010 23.18 -21.12 6.20
N LYS A 1011 23.85 -20.28 7.01
CA LYS A 1011 23.58 -20.13 8.43
C LYS A 1011 22.16 -19.63 8.64
N THR A 1012 21.74 -18.57 7.95
CA THR A 1012 20.39 -18.02 8.08
C THR A 1012 19.32 -19.05 7.73
N GLU A 1013 19.45 -19.74 6.59
CA GLU A 1013 18.53 -20.80 6.18
C GLU A 1013 18.42 -21.91 7.25
N VAL A 1014 19.56 -22.36 7.77
CA VAL A 1014 19.59 -23.41 8.80
C VAL A 1014 19.06 -22.91 10.14
N GLU A 1015 19.34 -21.66 10.53
CA GLU A 1015 19.06 -21.13 11.86
C GLU A 1015 17.62 -20.66 12.06
N THR A 1016 16.95 -20.20 11.00
CA THR A 1016 15.70 -19.44 11.11
C THR A 1016 14.66 -20.16 11.98
N TYR A 1017 14.59 -21.49 11.92
CA TYR A 1017 13.67 -22.29 12.73
C TYR A 1017 14.28 -23.49 13.48
N ILE A 1018 15.60 -23.70 13.44
CA ILE A 1018 16.20 -24.93 14.01
C ILE A 1018 15.95 -25.09 15.50
N VAL A 1019 16.05 -23.99 16.26
CA VAL A 1019 15.82 -24.02 17.71
C VAL A 1019 14.36 -24.30 17.99
N GLU A 1020 13.44 -23.54 17.39
CA GLU A 1020 12.00 -23.69 17.63
C GLU A 1020 11.49 -25.07 17.19
N LYS A 1021 12.01 -25.60 16.07
CA LYS A 1021 11.73 -26.97 15.60
C LYS A 1021 12.26 -28.04 16.54
N GLU A 1022 13.49 -27.90 17.04
CA GLU A 1022 14.05 -28.85 18.00
C GLU A 1022 13.30 -28.80 19.33
N LEU A 1023 12.97 -27.61 19.82
CA LEU A 1023 12.19 -27.43 21.04
C LEU A 1023 10.78 -28.01 20.90
N ALA A 1024 10.11 -27.78 19.75
CA ALA A 1024 8.81 -28.37 19.44
C ALA A 1024 8.87 -29.90 19.38
N ASN A 1025 9.89 -30.48 18.74
CA ASN A 1025 10.10 -31.93 18.71
C ASN A 1025 10.34 -32.52 20.12
N LYS A 1026 11.17 -31.86 20.94
CA LYS A 1026 11.40 -32.27 22.34
C LYS A 1026 10.11 -32.20 23.15
N LEU A 1027 9.38 -31.10 23.04
CA LEU A 1027 8.10 -30.91 23.70
C LEU A 1027 7.09 -32.00 23.30
N LYS A 1028 7.00 -32.33 22.00
CA LYS A 1028 6.14 -33.42 21.49
C LYS A 1028 6.53 -34.77 22.10
N ALA A 1029 7.83 -35.08 22.16
CA ALA A 1029 8.33 -36.34 22.70
C ALA A 1029 8.11 -36.46 24.22
N ASP A 1030 8.25 -35.36 24.95
CA ASP A 1030 8.13 -35.33 26.41
C ASP A 1030 6.68 -35.13 26.89
N LEU A 1031 5.73 -34.87 25.98
CA LEU A 1031 4.36 -34.47 26.30
C LEU A 1031 3.62 -35.47 27.22
N ASP A 1032 3.91 -36.77 27.10
CA ASP A 1032 3.33 -37.83 27.96
C ASP A 1032 3.94 -37.89 29.37
N SER A 1033 5.11 -37.30 29.57
CA SER A 1033 5.77 -37.21 30.88
C SER A 1033 5.30 -36.00 31.70
N MET A 1034 4.56 -35.08 31.09
CA MET A 1034 4.07 -33.85 31.71
C MET A 1034 2.75 -34.10 32.46
N THR A 1035 2.58 -33.43 33.60
CA THR A 1035 1.31 -33.41 34.34
C THR A 1035 0.70 -32.03 34.24
N PHE A 1036 -0.56 -31.95 33.82
CA PHE A 1036 -1.30 -30.70 33.64
C PHE A 1036 -2.42 -30.54 34.67
N ALA A 1037 -2.87 -29.31 34.89
CA ALA A 1037 -4.07 -29.04 35.68
C ALA A 1037 -5.32 -29.70 35.08
N GLU A 1038 -6.27 -30.02 35.96
CA GLU A 1038 -7.60 -30.49 35.55
C GLU A 1038 -8.28 -29.46 34.65
N GLY A 1039 -8.69 -29.88 33.44
CA GLY A 1039 -9.33 -29.01 32.44
C GLY A 1039 -8.41 -28.54 31.31
N PHE A 1040 -7.09 -28.70 31.43
CA PHE A 1040 -6.16 -28.32 30.36
C PHE A 1040 -6.35 -29.21 29.11
N ASN A 1041 -6.46 -28.57 27.94
CA ASN A 1041 -6.63 -29.27 26.67
C ASN A 1041 -5.26 -29.68 26.09
N LYS A 1042 -4.82 -30.90 26.43
CA LYS A 1042 -3.57 -31.48 25.92
C LYS A 1042 -3.58 -31.67 24.40
N ASP A 1043 -4.73 -32.00 23.83
CA ASP A 1043 -4.88 -32.23 22.38
C ASP A 1043 -4.69 -30.93 21.59
N GLN A 1044 -5.14 -29.80 22.15
CA GLN A 1044 -4.89 -28.48 21.59
C GLN A 1044 -3.39 -28.13 21.56
N LEU A 1045 -2.66 -28.46 22.63
CA LEU A 1045 -1.22 -28.26 22.66
C LEU A 1045 -0.51 -29.14 21.62
N LEU A 1046 -0.92 -30.40 21.48
CA LEU A 1046 -0.37 -31.29 20.45
C LEU A 1046 -0.64 -30.76 19.05
N PHE A 1047 -1.86 -30.31 18.76
CA PHE A 1047 -2.20 -29.69 17.48
C PHE A 1047 -1.32 -28.48 17.19
N TYR A 1048 -1.17 -27.57 18.16
CA TYR A 1048 -0.32 -26.40 18.01
C TYR A 1048 1.14 -26.77 17.73
N ILE A 1049 1.67 -27.81 18.39
CA ILE A 1049 3.02 -28.32 18.12
C ILE A 1049 3.13 -28.90 16.71
N ASP A 1050 2.12 -29.65 16.27
CA ASP A 1050 2.11 -30.29 14.95
C ASP A 1050 2.04 -29.24 13.83
N TYR A 1051 1.19 -28.22 13.98
CA TYR A 1051 1.12 -27.06 13.10
C TYR A 1051 2.47 -26.36 12.97
N LEU A 1052 3.15 -26.06 14.08
CA LEU A 1052 4.48 -25.43 14.03
C LEU A 1052 5.50 -26.32 13.31
N LEU A 1053 5.44 -27.64 13.51
CA LEU A 1053 6.37 -28.56 12.84
C LEU A 1053 6.12 -28.67 11.33
N GLU A 1054 4.86 -28.55 10.91
CA GLU A 1054 4.43 -28.51 9.51
C GLU A 1054 4.84 -27.20 8.84
N SER A 1055 4.60 -26.05 9.50
CA SER A 1055 5.05 -24.74 8.99
C SER A 1055 6.57 -24.69 8.82
N TYR A 1056 7.33 -25.24 9.78
CA TYR A 1056 8.81 -25.38 9.66
C TYR A 1056 9.27 -26.46 8.68
N ALA A 1057 8.37 -27.11 7.95
CA ALA A 1057 8.66 -28.10 6.91
C ALA A 1057 8.30 -27.60 5.51
N GLU A 1058 7.32 -26.72 5.37
CA GLU A 1058 6.85 -26.15 4.09
C GLU A 1058 7.69 -24.96 3.59
N GLU A 1059 8.38 -24.21 4.46
CA GLU A 1059 9.34 -23.16 4.08
C GLU A 1059 10.68 -23.73 3.54
N LYS A 1060 10.64 -24.83 2.76
CA LYS A 1060 11.81 -25.57 2.24
C LYS A 1060 11.87 -25.69 0.74
#